data_AF-A0A352WUM0-F1
#
_entry.id   AF-A0A352WUM0-F1
#
_cell.length_a   1.000
_cell.length_b   1.000
_cell.length_c   1.000
_cell.angle_alpha   90.00
_cell.angle_beta   90.00
_cell.angle_gamma   90.00
#
_symmetry.space_group_name_H-M   'P 1'
#
loop_
_entity.id
_entity.type
_entity.pdbx_description
1 polymer ?
#
loop_
_entity_poly.entity_id
_entity_poly.type
_entity_poly.pdbx_seq_one_letter_code
_entity_poly.pdbx_strand_id
1 'polypeptide(L)'
;MDLWYKEYNALKGEEDMLIKKQRYAMILVLMMAALSVVAILWMDAQSDDGNPDSVPTDTSTYSDLLALSLDQTKLTLKTGDTALLTATLTEEGEIIWETDAPEVATVDDGTVTALSPGKTVITAVWGEVRVSCVVTVEKNEQAKLSFKENDVIISVEGTTALSYIYIPLENETLLWASSDSNIVSVTQEGVIKGLVEGSAVIAVTAEGVTAKCTVYVMPKAQFVSLSRDELYVKPQGTVKLEANVLPYDAIQKVKWKSSNPTIAMVSESGIITGIMEGYIKITATSADGFALATCHVYVSDVDNQGAYLSDSIMLFTGQGVSLEKMIQLVGTSKPTDVSWKSDDSFVASVNNEGYVKAIGYGMSLITVTHMDTGDSAECVIMVEFDEDAYENVENPPPVIQKIVLDIPYINQRKNYPTGCESVSTSMVLQYFGIPVSVDHFIDKYLDVQAYPSYINGVRRGCNPWVSFPGNPRSSVGYGCYSPAIVNALLKFVDTTHYSITYGYSINTAGQSTYTSIRNATFKDTSHMMVSDLCKTYIDKGIPVIFWGGSVMRYEHIMGTPTPGSSWYINNTDERFTWIAHEHCLVLVGYDASYYYFNDPLQSKQYAYARASVEASFQSVYAQFVAIEPIPQEQSNGEQTNNNG
;
A
#
# COMPACT_ATOMS: atom_id res chain seq x y z
N MET A 1 -36.11 57.26 37.57
CA MET A 1 -37.23 56.80 36.71
C MET A 1 -36.81 56.68 35.25
N ASP A 2 -36.07 57.63 34.68
CA ASP A 2 -35.58 57.53 33.28
C ASP A 2 -34.43 56.54 33.03
N LEU A 3 -33.66 56.17 34.06
CA LEU A 3 -32.69 55.07 33.97
C LEU A 3 -33.36 53.68 34.02
N TRP A 4 -34.53 53.60 34.66
CA TRP A 4 -35.33 52.37 34.77
C TRP A 4 -36.10 52.08 33.46
N TYR A 5 -36.53 53.12 32.73
CA TYR A 5 -37.25 52.99 31.46
C TYR A 5 -36.33 52.66 30.27
N LYS A 6 -35.02 52.98 30.36
CA LYS A 6 -34.02 52.64 29.35
C LYS A 6 -33.51 51.20 29.46
N GLU A 7 -33.43 50.64 30.66
CA GLU A 7 -33.08 49.21 30.85
C GLU A 7 -34.26 48.28 30.55
N TYR A 8 -35.50 48.72 30.81
CA TYR A 8 -36.72 47.92 30.54
C TYR A 8 -36.91 47.62 29.03
N ASN A 9 -36.49 48.53 28.14
CA ASN A 9 -36.65 48.35 26.69
C ASN A 9 -35.47 47.63 26.01
N ALA A 10 -34.39 47.29 26.76
CA ALA A 10 -33.21 46.62 26.21
C ALA A 10 -33.22 45.08 26.34
N LEU A 11 -34.26 44.50 26.96
CA LEU A 11 -34.35 43.05 27.21
C LEU A 11 -35.62 42.43 26.60
N LYS A 12 -35.92 42.78 25.35
CA LYS A 12 -36.82 41.98 24.50
C LYS A 12 -35.99 40.94 23.73
N GLY A 13 -35.76 39.82 24.39
CA GLY A 13 -35.31 38.56 23.79
C GLY A 13 -35.89 37.45 24.66
N GLU A 14 -36.80 36.67 24.10
CA GLU A 14 -37.55 35.61 24.77
C GLU A 14 -36.60 34.56 25.37
N GLU A 15 -36.59 34.41 26.70
CA GLU A 15 -36.35 33.13 27.42
C GLU A 15 -36.37 33.19 28.96
N ASP A 16 -36.55 34.35 29.61
CA ASP A 16 -36.32 34.47 31.08
C ASP A 16 -37.57 34.68 31.95
N MET A 17 -38.67 33.98 31.64
CA MET A 17 -39.95 34.09 32.39
C MET A 17 -40.10 33.02 33.49
N LEU A 18 -39.41 31.88 33.37
CA LEU A 18 -39.52 30.75 34.30
C LEU A 18 -38.68 30.95 35.57
N ILE A 19 -37.45 31.48 35.42
CA ILE A 19 -36.51 31.75 36.52
C ILE A 19 -37.03 32.88 37.43
N LYS A 20 -37.73 33.87 36.85
CA LYS A 20 -38.39 34.94 37.62
C LYS A 20 -39.59 34.43 38.42
N LYS A 21 -40.41 33.53 37.87
CA LYS A 21 -41.54 32.93 38.61
C LYS A 21 -41.07 32.07 39.79
N GLN A 22 -39.99 31.30 39.63
CA GLN A 22 -39.42 30.49 40.71
C GLN A 22 -38.81 31.33 41.83
N ARG A 23 -38.13 32.44 41.53
CA ARG A 23 -37.62 33.38 42.55
C ARG A 23 -38.73 34.09 43.33
N TYR A 24 -39.84 34.46 42.68
CA TYR A 24 -40.99 35.06 43.36
C TYR A 24 -41.76 34.07 44.24
N ALA A 25 -41.89 32.81 43.81
CA ALA A 25 -42.50 31.75 44.63
C ALA A 25 -41.68 31.45 45.90
N MET A 26 -40.35 31.44 45.80
CA MET A 26 -39.44 31.22 46.93
C MET A 26 -39.51 32.36 47.98
N ILE A 27 -39.65 33.61 47.54
CA ILE A 27 -39.85 34.78 48.43
C ILE A 27 -41.23 34.73 49.11
N LEU A 28 -42.27 34.26 48.41
CA LEU A 28 -43.62 34.10 48.95
C LEU A 28 -43.71 33.01 50.03
N VAL A 29 -43.00 31.89 49.85
CA VAL A 29 -42.92 30.81 50.86
C VAL A 29 -42.15 31.27 52.11
N LEU A 30 -41.06 32.04 51.94
CA LEU A 30 -40.32 32.63 53.06
C LEU A 30 -41.13 33.70 53.82
N MET A 31 -41.98 34.47 53.13
CA MET A 31 -42.90 35.43 53.76
C MET A 31 -44.05 34.75 54.51
N MET A 32 -44.60 33.65 53.99
CA MET A 32 -45.65 32.88 54.68
C MET A 32 -45.13 32.16 55.93
N ALA A 33 -43.89 31.65 55.90
CA ALA A 33 -43.24 31.08 57.08
C ALA A 33 -43.05 32.13 58.20
N ALA A 34 -42.65 33.36 57.85
CA ALA A 34 -42.51 34.45 58.82
C ALA A 34 -43.84 34.96 59.39
N LEU A 35 -44.95 34.87 58.64
CA LEU A 35 -46.29 35.27 59.09
C LEU A 35 -46.92 34.28 60.09
N SER A 36 -46.55 32.99 60.04
CA SER A 36 -47.02 32.00 61.01
C SER A 36 -46.45 32.20 62.43
N VAL A 37 -45.25 32.80 62.54
CA VAL A 37 -44.59 33.08 63.83
C VAL A 37 -45.16 34.35 64.49
N VAL A 38 -45.69 35.30 63.72
CA VAL A 38 -46.28 36.54 64.26
C VAL A 38 -47.74 36.36 64.66
N ALA A 39 -48.48 35.43 64.04
CA ALA A 39 -49.87 35.13 64.38
C ALA A 39 -50.03 34.42 65.74
N ILE A 40 -49.03 33.64 66.18
CA ILE A 40 -49.04 32.96 67.49
C ILE A 40 -48.69 33.93 68.63
N LEU A 41 -48.02 35.05 68.34
CA LEU A 41 -47.64 36.08 69.33
C LEU A 41 -48.69 37.19 69.54
N TRP A 42 -49.87 37.10 68.93
CA TRP A 42 -50.92 38.13 69.03
C TRP A 42 -52.25 37.67 69.66
N MET A 43 -52.41 36.40 70.01
CA MET A 43 -53.64 35.88 70.66
C MET A 43 -53.55 35.72 72.18
N ASP A 44 -52.46 36.17 72.83
CA ASP A 44 -52.28 36.05 74.29
C ASP A 44 -52.20 37.42 75.02
N ALA A 45 -52.63 38.50 74.35
CA ALA A 45 -52.60 39.86 74.91
C ALA A 45 -53.97 40.53 74.83
N GLN A 46 -55.00 39.94 75.45
CA GLN A 46 -56.23 40.67 75.85
C GLN A 46 -57.11 39.88 76.83
N SER A 47 -56.70 39.81 78.10
CA SER A 47 -57.60 40.03 79.24
C SER A 47 -56.76 40.37 80.47
N ASP A 48 -56.95 41.60 80.90
CA ASP A 48 -56.35 42.31 82.03
C ASP A 48 -56.97 41.83 83.35
N ASP A 49 -56.15 41.46 84.34
CA ASP A 49 -56.23 41.98 85.71
C ASP A 49 -55.16 41.37 86.65
N GLY A 50 -54.39 42.24 87.30
CA GLY A 50 -53.21 41.88 88.07
C GLY A 50 -53.49 41.32 89.48
N ASN A 51 -52.67 40.34 89.89
CA ASN A 51 -52.25 40.12 91.27
C ASN A 51 -50.98 39.23 91.31
N PRO A 52 -49.88 39.60 92.01
CA PRO A 52 -48.67 38.80 92.09
C PRO A 52 -48.72 37.92 93.35
N ASP A 53 -48.86 36.61 93.18
CA ASP A 53 -48.25 35.57 94.02
C ASP A 53 -48.88 34.20 93.71
N SER A 54 -48.21 33.45 92.85
CA SER A 54 -48.02 32.01 93.01
C SER A 54 -47.02 31.55 91.96
N VAL A 55 -45.90 31.02 92.43
CA VAL A 55 -44.97 30.25 91.59
C VAL A 55 -45.61 28.89 91.33
N PRO A 56 -45.63 28.42 90.07
CA PRO A 56 -45.45 27.01 89.83
C PRO A 56 -44.12 26.78 89.12
N THR A 57 -43.29 26.01 89.81
CA THR A 57 -42.25 25.18 89.22
C THR A 57 -42.86 24.28 88.16
N ASP A 58 -42.42 24.38 86.91
CA ASP A 58 -42.41 23.20 86.06
C ASP A 58 -41.21 23.23 85.10
N THR A 59 -40.27 22.34 85.42
CA THR A 59 -39.22 21.88 84.53
C THR A 59 -39.84 20.93 83.51
N SER A 60 -40.04 21.38 82.28
CA SER A 60 -40.08 20.46 81.15
C SER A 60 -39.32 21.04 79.97
N THR A 61 -38.27 20.31 79.62
CA THR A 61 -37.46 20.44 78.43
C THR A 61 -38.35 20.36 77.19
N TYR A 62 -38.48 21.46 76.44
CA TYR A 62 -38.92 21.41 75.04
C TYR A 62 -37.81 20.73 74.23
N SER A 63 -37.79 19.40 74.28
CA SER A 63 -37.19 18.59 73.24
C SER A 63 -38.19 18.65 72.09
N ASP A 64 -37.90 19.47 71.09
CA ASP A 64 -38.64 19.47 69.82
C ASP A 64 -38.46 18.09 69.17
N LEU A 65 -39.32 17.14 69.53
CA LEU A 65 -39.53 15.90 68.80
C LEU A 65 -40.32 16.26 67.54
N LEU A 66 -39.62 16.46 66.42
CA LEU A 66 -40.25 16.48 65.12
C LEU A 66 -40.89 15.10 64.88
N ALA A 67 -42.21 15.07 64.69
CA ALA A 67 -42.95 13.83 64.50
C ALA A 67 -42.57 13.07 63.21
N LEU A 68 -41.94 13.77 62.26
CA LEU A 68 -41.37 13.25 61.01
C LEU A 68 -40.02 13.93 60.76
N SER A 69 -38.99 13.15 60.42
CA SER A 69 -37.64 13.65 60.08
C SER A 69 -37.04 12.89 58.90
N LEU A 70 -36.13 13.53 58.16
CA LEU A 70 -35.30 12.88 57.13
C LEU A 70 -33.87 12.72 57.63
N ASP A 71 -33.22 11.65 57.23
CA ASP A 71 -31.80 11.40 57.47
C ASP A 71 -30.89 12.41 56.75
N GLN A 72 -31.37 13.00 55.64
CA GLN A 72 -30.65 14.00 54.85
C GLN A 72 -31.58 15.05 54.25
N THR A 73 -31.07 16.28 54.15
CA THR A 73 -31.79 17.42 53.54
C THR A 73 -31.21 17.81 52.17
N LYS A 74 -30.11 17.17 51.75
CA LYS A 74 -29.48 17.32 50.45
C LYS A 74 -28.93 15.98 49.99
N LEU A 75 -29.16 15.63 48.73
CA LEU A 75 -28.68 14.41 48.09
C LEU A 75 -28.15 14.75 46.69
N THR A 76 -26.98 14.25 46.33
CA THR A 76 -26.41 14.41 44.99
C THR A 76 -26.24 13.04 44.34
N LEU A 77 -26.80 12.86 43.15
CA LEU A 77 -26.78 11.60 42.39
C LEU A 77 -26.30 11.86 40.96
N LYS A 78 -25.69 10.87 40.30
CA LYS A 78 -25.53 10.93 38.84
C LYS A 78 -26.75 10.32 38.16
N THR A 79 -27.02 10.75 36.93
CA THR A 79 -28.12 10.20 36.13
C THR A 79 -28.02 8.68 36.05
N GLY A 80 -29.10 7.97 36.43
CA GLY A 80 -29.18 6.51 36.50
C GLY A 80 -28.94 5.90 37.89
N ASP A 81 -28.38 6.67 38.83
CA ASP A 81 -28.14 6.20 40.20
C ASP A 81 -29.45 6.12 41.00
N THR A 82 -29.43 5.29 42.04
CA THR A 82 -30.48 5.23 43.07
C THR A 82 -29.89 5.43 44.46
N ALA A 83 -30.65 6.02 45.36
CA ALA A 83 -30.29 6.11 46.77
C ALA A 83 -31.53 6.08 47.67
N LEU A 84 -31.38 5.51 48.87
CA LEU A 84 -32.44 5.51 49.86
C LEU A 84 -32.42 6.82 50.67
N LEU A 85 -33.55 7.51 50.69
CA LEU A 85 -33.85 8.64 51.56
C LEU A 85 -34.74 8.15 52.69
N THR A 86 -34.21 8.13 53.92
CA THR A 86 -34.91 7.50 55.05
C THR A 86 -35.71 8.54 55.82
N ALA A 87 -37.01 8.30 55.92
CA ALA A 87 -37.90 9.09 56.76
C ALA A 87 -38.20 8.35 58.07
N THR A 88 -38.04 9.03 59.21
CA THR A 88 -38.30 8.47 60.55
C THR A 88 -39.48 9.17 61.18
N LEU A 89 -40.47 8.38 61.62
CA LEU A 89 -41.61 8.84 62.41
C LEU A 89 -41.43 8.54 63.89
N THR A 90 -41.98 9.39 64.75
CA THR A 90 -42.06 9.12 66.20
C THR A 90 -43.25 8.24 66.57
N GLU A 91 -44.21 8.09 65.67
CA GLU A 91 -45.44 7.29 65.82
C GLU A 91 -45.69 6.44 64.55
N GLU A 92 -46.44 5.35 64.64
CA GLU A 92 -46.74 4.53 63.45
C GLU A 92 -47.64 5.30 62.46
N GLY A 93 -47.31 5.22 61.17
CA GLY A 93 -48.09 5.85 60.11
C GLY A 93 -47.52 5.62 58.71
N GLU A 94 -48.31 5.96 57.70
CA GLU A 94 -47.92 5.86 56.29
C GLU A 94 -47.32 7.18 55.81
N ILE A 95 -46.18 7.11 55.11
CA ILE A 95 -45.48 8.28 54.55
C ILE A 95 -45.79 8.35 53.06
N ILE A 96 -46.26 9.50 52.61
CA ILE A 96 -46.47 9.78 51.20
C ILE A 96 -45.25 10.53 50.67
N TRP A 97 -44.69 10.06 49.56
CA TRP A 97 -43.54 10.68 48.90
C TRP A 97 -43.96 11.47 47.67
N GLU A 98 -43.50 12.73 47.58
CA GLU A 98 -43.76 13.63 46.46
C GLU A 98 -42.44 14.12 45.86
N THR A 99 -42.42 14.39 44.55
CA THR A 99 -41.34 15.12 43.86
C THR A 99 -41.93 16.29 43.07
N ASP A 100 -41.24 17.42 43.05
CA ASP A 100 -41.67 18.60 42.29
C ASP A 100 -41.24 18.59 40.82
N ALA A 101 -40.36 17.67 40.42
CA ALA A 101 -39.88 17.50 39.06
C ALA A 101 -39.55 16.01 38.77
N PRO A 102 -40.59 15.18 38.53
CA PRO A 102 -40.44 13.74 38.30
C PRO A 102 -39.60 13.40 37.06
N GLU A 103 -39.38 14.34 36.14
CA GLU A 103 -38.46 14.19 35.02
C GLU A 103 -36.98 14.28 35.43
N VAL A 104 -36.67 14.91 36.57
CA VAL A 104 -35.31 15.04 37.12
C VAL A 104 -34.99 13.86 38.03
N ALA A 105 -35.85 13.54 39.00
CA ALA A 105 -35.74 12.34 39.83
C ALA A 105 -37.12 11.87 40.33
N THR A 106 -37.29 10.57 40.49
CA THR A 106 -38.50 9.96 41.08
C THR A 106 -38.20 9.40 42.47
N VAL A 107 -39.24 9.16 43.26
CA VAL A 107 -39.14 8.53 44.58
C VAL A 107 -40.23 7.48 44.73
N ASP A 108 -39.86 6.29 45.16
CA ASP A 108 -40.77 5.19 45.49
C ASP A 108 -40.36 4.58 46.83
N ASP A 109 -41.23 4.66 47.84
CA ASP A 109 -40.97 4.25 49.22
C ASP A 109 -39.59 4.69 49.75
N GLY A 110 -39.27 5.98 49.57
CA GLY A 110 -37.98 6.58 49.95
C GLY A 110 -36.81 6.26 49.01
N THR A 111 -36.96 5.35 48.05
CA THR A 111 -35.93 5.09 47.03
C THR A 111 -35.97 6.15 45.95
N VAL A 112 -34.97 7.02 45.94
CA VAL A 112 -34.80 8.08 44.95
C VAL A 112 -34.09 7.52 43.71
N THR A 113 -34.66 7.71 42.52
CA THR A 113 -34.05 7.33 41.23
C THR A 113 -33.78 8.58 40.40
N ALA A 114 -32.51 8.81 40.03
CA ALA A 114 -32.08 9.97 39.26
C ALA A 114 -32.28 9.76 37.74
N LEU A 115 -33.04 10.64 37.08
CA LEU A 115 -33.48 10.45 35.69
C LEU A 115 -32.85 11.43 34.68
N SER A 116 -32.72 12.71 35.02
CA SER A 116 -32.08 13.68 34.12
C SER A 116 -31.35 14.78 34.89
N PRO A 117 -30.29 15.40 34.31
CA PRO A 117 -29.52 16.43 35.01
C PRO A 117 -30.38 17.63 35.40
N GLY A 118 -30.32 18.03 36.67
CA GLY A 118 -31.18 19.09 37.19
C GLY A 118 -31.21 19.13 38.72
N LYS A 119 -32.11 19.95 39.27
CA LYS A 119 -32.40 19.98 40.71
C LYS A 119 -33.89 19.80 40.93
N THR A 120 -34.26 18.94 41.87
CA THR A 120 -35.64 18.69 42.31
C THR A 120 -35.69 18.62 43.82
N VAL A 121 -36.87 18.79 44.40
CA VAL A 121 -37.14 18.60 45.81
C VAL A 121 -38.00 17.37 45.99
N ILE A 122 -37.55 16.46 46.85
CA ILE A 122 -38.32 15.28 47.29
C ILE A 122 -38.85 15.56 48.68
N THR A 123 -40.15 15.35 48.88
CA THR A 123 -40.86 15.66 50.12
C THR A 123 -41.51 14.39 50.68
N ALA A 124 -41.21 14.08 51.95
CA ALA A 124 -41.97 13.10 52.72
C ALA A 124 -43.09 13.83 53.48
N VAL A 125 -44.29 13.27 53.41
CA VAL A 125 -45.52 13.83 53.99
C VAL A 125 -46.15 12.83 54.94
N TRP A 126 -46.42 13.26 56.16
CA TRP A 126 -47.22 12.52 57.15
C TRP A 126 -48.24 13.45 57.79
N GLY A 127 -49.52 13.26 57.45
CA GLY A 127 -50.59 14.19 57.82
C GLY A 127 -50.35 15.59 57.25
N GLU A 128 -50.22 16.59 58.12
CA GLU A 128 -49.88 17.98 57.75
C GLU A 128 -48.36 18.26 57.80
N VAL A 129 -47.56 17.35 58.34
CA VAL A 129 -46.10 17.54 58.50
C VAL A 129 -45.38 17.20 57.20
N ARG A 130 -44.50 18.11 56.77
CA ARG A 130 -43.71 17.97 55.53
C ARG A 130 -42.24 18.21 55.82
N VAL A 131 -41.39 17.30 55.36
CA VAL A 131 -39.93 17.43 55.38
C VAL A 131 -39.37 17.14 54.00
N SER A 132 -38.33 17.88 53.60
CA SER A 132 -37.86 17.88 52.22
C SER A 132 -36.34 17.70 52.11
N CYS A 133 -35.93 17.04 51.03
CA CYS A 133 -34.55 16.88 50.60
C CYS A 133 -34.36 17.50 49.21
N VAL A 134 -33.34 18.34 49.05
CA VAL A 134 -32.95 18.87 47.73
C VAL A 134 -32.09 17.83 47.03
N VAL A 135 -32.58 17.30 45.92
CA VAL A 135 -31.84 16.34 45.08
C VAL A 135 -31.21 17.09 43.91
N THR A 136 -29.88 16.99 43.78
CA THR A 136 -29.15 17.46 42.60
C THR A 136 -28.74 16.26 41.78
N VAL A 137 -29.26 16.16 40.56
CA VAL A 137 -28.87 15.14 39.59
C VAL A 137 -27.81 15.72 38.67
N GLU A 138 -26.62 15.15 38.71
CA GLU A 138 -25.51 15.49 37.82
C GLU A 138 -25.57 14.62 36.57
N LYS A 139 -24.99 15.16 35.49
CA LYS A 139 -24.81 14.40 34.25
C LYS A 139 -23.79 13.29 34.49
N ASN A 140 -24.10 12.09 34.04
CA ASN A 140 -23.13 11.00 34.02
C ASN A 140 -22.20 11.20 32.82
N GLU A 141 -21.07 11.88 33.04
CA GLU A 141 -20.06 12.07 32.00
C GLU A 141 -19.22 10.80 31.88
N GLN A 142 -19.06 10.31 30.64
CA GLN A 142 -18.17 9.20 30.30
C GLN A 142 -16.97 9.73 29.54
N ALA A 143 -15.80 9.16 29.79
CA ALA A 143 -14.61 9.42 29.00
C ALA A 143 -14.90 9.11 27.53
N LYS A 144 -14.35 9.92 26.62
CA LYS A 144 -14.48 9.67 25.18
C LYS A 144 -13.11 9.43 24.58
N LEU A 145 -12.95 8.30 23.91
CA LEU A 145 -11.75 7.94 23.19
C LEU A 145 -12.12 7.36 21.82
N SER A 146 -11.56 7.93 20.75
CA SER A 146 -11.80 7.47 19.38
C SER A 146 -10.64 7.85 18.46
N PHE A 147 -10.30 6.98 17.51
CA PHE A 147 -9.42 7.37 16.41
C PHE A 147 -10.14 8.28 15.42
N LYS A 148 -9.40 9.12 14.70
CA LYS A 148 -9.95 9.92 13.60
C LYS A 148 -10.11 9.07 12.34
N GLU A 149 -9.23 8.10 12.15
CA GLU A 149 -9.26 7.13 11.06
C GLU A 149 -9.54 5.72 11.61
N ASN A 150 -10.41 4.96 10.94
CA ASN A 150 -10.68 3.56 11.33
C ASN A 150 -9.59 2.62 10.81
N ASP A 151 -8.99 2.97 9.67
CA ASP A 151 -7.98 2.20 8.97
C ASP A 151 -6.82 3.09 8.56
N VAL A 152 -5.60 2.58 8.68
CA VAL A 152 -4.37 3.27 8.28
C VAL A 152 -3.52 2.32 7.44
N ILE A 153 -2.97 2.83 6.34
CA ILE A 153 -2.09 2.09 5.45
C ILE A 153 -0.69 2.68 5.55
N ILE A 154 0.31 1.83 5.80
CA ILE A 154 1.74 2.17 5.80
C ILE A 154 2.53 1.13 5.02
N SER A 155 3.74 1.46 4.59
CA SER A 155 4.66 0.46 4.02
C SER A 155 5.53 -0.17 5.12
N VAL A 156 6.19 -1.28 4.81
CA VAL A 156 7.25 -1.85 5.66
C VAL A 156 8.32 -0.80 5.94
N GLU A 157 8.73 -0.70 7.21
CA GLU A 157 9.54 0.36 7.82
C GLU A 157 8.92 1.76 7.87
N GLY A 158 7.78 1.96 7.21
CA GLY A 158 7.01 3.20 7.29
C GLY A 158 6.56 3.49 8.72
N THR A 159 6.58 4.77 9.09
CA THR A 159 6.16 5.26 10.41
C THR A 159 5.13 6.35 10.29
N THR A 160 4.11 6.34 11.15
CA THR A 160 3.15 7.43 11.26
C THR A 160 2.61 7.54 12.69
N ALA A 161 2.11 8.71 13.07
CA ALA A 161 1.41 8.90 14.34
C ALA A 161 -0.10 8.75 14.13
N LEU A 162 -0.76 7.95 14.97
CA LEU A 162 -2.21 7.81 14.92
C LEU A 162 -2.89 9.06 15.49
N SER A 163 -3.86 9.60 14.76
CA SER A 163 -4.66 10.72 15.23
C SER A 163 -5.86 10.22 16.02
N TYR A 164 -6.06 10.77 17.23
CA TYR A 164 -7.17 10.40 18.10
C TYR A 164 -7.80 11.62 18.77
N ILE A 165 -9.01 11.45 19.28
CA ILE A 165 -9.72 12.39 20.14
C ILE A 165 -9.83 11.72 21.50
N TYR A 166 -9.32 12.38 22.53
CA TYR A 166 -9.44 11.96 23.92
C TYR A 166 -10.04 13.09 24.75
N ILE A 167 -11.19 12.82 25.38
CA ILE A 167 -11.85 13.69 26.35
C ILE A 167 -11.86 12.91 27.68
N PRO A 168 -10.86 13.16 28.56
CA PRO A 168 -10.75 12.48 29.85
C PRO A 168 -11.81 12.96 30.86
N LEU A 169 -12.18 12.11 31.81
CA LEU A 169 -12.80 12.53 33.08
C LEU A 169 -11.72 12.83 34.13
N GLU A 170 -10.59 12.12 34.07
CA GLU A 170 -9.46 12.27 34.98
C GLU A 170 -8.11 12.24 34.22
N ASN A 171 -7.00 12.59 34.86
CA ASN A 171 -5.69 12.47 34.21
C ASN A 171 -5.16 11.03 34.30
N GLU A 172 -5.73 10.11 33.51
CA GLU A 172 -5.21 8.75 33.31
C GLU A 172 -4.26 8.67 32.09
N THR A 173 -3.26 7.79 32.15
CA THR A 173 -2.31 7.54 31.07
C THR A 173 -2.90 6.65 29.97
N LEU A 174 -2.67 7.00 28.71
CA LEU A 174 -3.09 6.18 27.58
C LEU A 174 -2.26 4.88 27.47
N LEU A 175 -2.94 3.75 27.35
CA LEU A 175 -2.33 2.44 27.17
C LEU A 175 -2.48 1.98 25.72
N TRP A 176 -1.36 1.91 25.02
CA TRP A 176 -1.29 1.49 23.61
C TRP A 176 -0.90 0.02 23.50
N ALA A 177 -1.57 -0.70 22.61
CA ALA A 177 -1.28 -2.09 22.32
C ALA A 177 -1.48 -2.39 20.83
N SER A 178 -0.68 -3.32 20.31
CA SER A 178 -0.88 -3.94 19.00
C SER A 178 -1.37 -5.37 19.19
N SER A 179 -2.33 -5.81 18.37
CA SER A 179 -2.75 -7.21 18.34
C SER A 179 -1.65 -8.15 17.85
N ASP A 180 -0.70 -7.64 17.05
CA ASP A 180 0.50 -8.36 16.62
C ASP A 180 1.68 -7.40 16.47
N SER A 181 2.56 -7.38 17.48
CA SER A 181 3.74 -6.52 17.50
C SER A 181 4.84 -6.94 16.53
N ASN A 182 4.75 -8.11 15.88
CA ASN A 182 5.69 -8.51 14.84
C ASN A 182 5.31 -7.92 13.47
N ILE A 183 4.04 -7.56 13.27
CA ILE A 183 3.55 -6.91 12.04
C ILE A 183 3.61 -5.38 12.21
N VAL A 184 3.03 -4.85 13.29
CA VAL A 184 3.00 -3.40 13.59
C VAL A 184 3.39 -3.16 15.04
N SER A 185 4.44 -2.37 15.26
CA SER A 185 4.76 -1.85 16.59
C SER A 185 4.12 -0.49 16.84
N VAL A 186 3.85 -0.16 18.11
CA VAL A 186 3.27 1.12 18.53
C VAL A 186 4.02 1.63 19.77
N THR A 187 4.35 2.92 19.81
CA THR A 187 4.96 3.57 20.99
C THR A 187 3.90 4.07 21.97
N GLN A 188 4.32 4.54 23.15
CA GLN A 188 3.41 5.10 24.16
C GLN A 188 2.78 6.44 23.74
N GLU A 189 3.35 7.09 22.72
CA GLU A 189 2.85 8.32 22.11
C GLU A 189 1.94 8.05 20.90
N GLY A 190 1.62 6.77 20.61
CA GLY A 190 0.77 6.39 19.47
C GLY A 190 1.46 6.46 18.11
N VAL A 191 2.80 6.41 18.08
CA VAL A 191 3.57 6.30 16.82
C VAL A 191 3.68 4.84 16.43
N ILE A 192 3.20 4.50 15.24
CA ILE A 192 3.24 3.14 14.70
C ILE A 192 4.38 2.97 13.69
N LYS A 193 4.93 1.75 13.61
CA LYS A 193 5.89 1.34 12.57
C LYS A 193 5.50 -0.02 11.97
N GLY A 194 5.45 -0.09 10.64
CA GLY A 194 5.27 -1.34 9.92
C GLY A 194 6.57 -2.14 9.92
N LEU A 195 6.51 -3.41 10.31
CA LEU A 195 7.68 -4.28 10.41
C LEU A 195 7.66 -5.39 9.35
N VAL A 196 6.50 -6.03 9.17
CA VAL A 196 6.26 -7.11 8.21
C VAL A 196 4.92 -6.84 7.54
N GLU A 197 4.78 -7.26 6.29
CA GLU A 197 3.52 -7.19 5.54
C GLU A 197 2.39 -7.94 6.26
N GLY A 198 1.17 -7.41 6.15
CA GLY A 198 -0.02 -7.97 6.80
C GLY A 198 -0.83 -6.88 7.50
N SER A 199 -1.66 -7.28 8.46
CA SER A 199 -2.52 -6.35 9.19
C SER A 199 -2.51 -6.62 10.68
N ALA A 200 -2.55 -5.55 11.48
CA ALA A 200 -2.71 -5.63 12.94
C ALA A 200 -3.69 -4.55 13.42
N VAL A 201 -4.39 -4.81 14.52
CA VAL A 201 -5.26 -3.82 15.16
C VAL A 201 -4.48 -3.13 16.27
N ILE A 202 -4.42 -1.81 16.21
CA ILE A 202 -3.88 -0.96 17.25
C ILE A 202 -5.02 -0.52 18.15
N ALA A 203 -4.87 -0.77 19.45
CA ALA A 203 -5.82 -0.36 20.48
C ALA A 203 -5.20 0.69 21.39
N VAL A 204 -5.98 1.69 21.75
CA VAL A 204 -5.66 2.64 22.82
C VAL A 204 -6.76 2.59 23.87
N THR A 205 -6.39 2.47 25.14
CA THR A 205 -7.31 2.36 26.28
C THR A 205 -6.97 3.38 27.36
N ALA A 206 -7.98 4.02 27.92
CA ALA A 206 -7.91 4.82 29.14
C ALA A 206 -9.31 4.88 29.78
N GLU A 207 -9.40 4.98 31.11
CA GLU A 207 -10.67 5.15 31.85
C GLU A 207 -11.74 4.08 31.49
N GLY A 208 -11.29 2.86 31.19
CA GLY A 208 -12.16 1.75 30.79
C GLY A 208 -12.76 1.85 29.37
N VAL A 209 -12.43 2.90 28.61
CA VAL A 209 -12.83 3.04 27.20
C VAL A 209 -11.69 2.65 26.26
N THR A 210 -12.00 1.91 25.20
CA THR A 210 -11.02 1.43 24.21
C THR A 210 -11.41 1.88 22.81
N ALA A 211 -10.48 2.51 22.10
CA ALA A 211 -10.57 2.75 20.66
C ALA A 211 -9.68 1.77 19.90
N LYS A 212 -10.06 1.41 18.66
CA LYS A 212 -9.33 0.49 17.79
C LYS A 212 -9.18 1.07 16.38
N CYS A 213 -8.01 0.85 15.78
CA CYS A 213 -7.68 1.21 14.40
C CYS A 213 -7.02 0.00 13.75
N THR A 214 -7.45 -0.39 12.55
CA THR A 214 -6.75 -1.42 11.78
C THR A 214 -5.59 -0.78 11.03
N VAL A 215 -4.43 -1.41 11.05
CA VAL A 215 -3.25 -0.98 10.30
C VAL A 215 -2.91 -2.05 9.28
N TYR A 216 -2.82 -1.66 8.01
CA TYR A 216 -2.36 -2.52 6.92
C TYR A 216 -0.92 -2.11 6.55
N VAL A 217 -0.01 -3.08 6.59
CA VAL A 217 1.38 -2.92 6.19
C VAL A 217 1.56 -3.52 4.80
N MET A 218 1.80 -2.65 3.83
CA MET A 218 2.05 -3.01 2.43
C MET A 218 3.56 -3.16 2.17
N PRO A 219 3.98 -3.87 1.10
CA PRO A 219 5.37 -3.88 0.68
C PRO A 219 5.88 -2.47 0.35
N LYS A 220 7.22 -2.31 0.39
CA LYS A 220 7.87 -1.08 -0.06
C LYS A 220 7.74 -0.94 -1.58
N ALA A 221 7.50 0.28 -2.05
CA ALA A 221 7.64 0.59 -3.46
C ALA A 221 9.08 0.32 -3.94
N GLN A 222 9.24 -0.47 -5.00
CA GLN A 222 10.51 -0.79 -5.62
C GLN A 222 10.73 0.03 -6.90
N PHE A 223 9.66 0.23 -7.68
CA PHE A 223 9.71 1.00 -8.91
C PHE A 223 8.52 1.94 -9.00
N VAL A 224 8.75 3.07 -9.66
CA VAL A 224 7.68 3.90 -10.23
C VAL A 224 7.88 3.84 -11.73
N SER A 225 6.85 3.49 -12.50
CA SER A 225 6.84 3.72 -13.95
C SER A 225 5.95 4.91 -14.24
N LEU A 226 6.30 5.68 -15.28
CA LEU A 226 5.54 6.82 -15.74
C LEU A 226 4.96 6.46 -17.09
N SER A 227 3.74 6.91 -17.41
CA SER A 227 3.14 6.63 -18.72
C SER A 227 3.95 7.14 -19.92
N ARG A 228 4.94 8.04 -19.67
CA ARG A 228 5.86 8.66 -20.62
C ARG A 228 7.15 9.09 -19.92
N ASP A 229 8.27 8.94 -20.60
CA ASP A 229 9.60 9.46 -20.20
C ASP A 229 9.88 10.86 -20.76
N GLU A 230 9.15 11.27 -21.82
CA GLU A 230 9.20 12.58 -22.44
C GLU A 230 7.80 13.12 -22.82
N LEU A 231 7.61 14.44 -22.71
CA LEU A 231 6.35 15.13 -22.96
C LEU A 231 6.55 16.53 -23.57
N TYR A 232 5.62 16.93 -24.43
CA TYR A 232 5.54 18.28 -25.00
C TYR A 232 4.22 18.94 -24.59
N VAL A 233 4.27 20.21 -24.20
CA VAL A 233 3.09 20.98 -23.82
C VAL A 233 3.21 22.42 -24.34
N LYS A 234 2.14 23.00 -24.88
CA LYS A 234 2.16 24.42 -25.25
C LYS A 234 2.09 25.31 -23.98
N PRO A 235 2.60 26.55 -24.01
CA PRO A 235 2.27 27.55 -23.00
C PRO A 235 0.75 27.61 -22.76
N GLN A 236 0.34 27.61 -21.48
CA GLN A 236 -1.06 27.49 -21.01
C GLN A 236 -1.78 26.18 -21.34
N GLY A 237 -1.12 25.25 -22.04
CA GLY A 237 -1.62 23.91 -22.31
C GLY A 237 -1.52 23.00 -21.09
N THR A 238 -2.29 21.91 -21.09
CA THR A 238 -2.23 20.88 -20.05
C THR A 238 -2.07 19.49 -20.63
N VAL A 239 -1.38 18.61 -19.91
CA VAL A 239 -1.21 17.19 -20.24
C VAL A 239 -1.19 16.36 -18.96
N LYS A 240 -1.82 15.18 -18.97
CA LYS A 240 -1.79 14.26 -17.82
C LYS A 240 -0.61 13.30 -17.98
N LEU A 241 0.15 13.13 -16.90
CA LEU A 241 1.19 12.12 -16.76
C LEU A 241 0.74 11.13 -15.69
N GLU A 242 0.66 9.85 -16.04
CA GLU A 242 0.23 8.80 -15.11
C GLU A 242 1.46 8.10 -14.52
N ALA A 243 1.30 7.54 -13.32
CA ALA A 243 2.37 6.80 -12.65
C ALA A 243 1.81 5.52 -12.04
N ASN A 244 2.55 4.42 -12.16
CA ASN A 244 2.25 3.15 -11.52
C ASN A 244 3.38 2.80 -10.54
N VAL A 245 3.03 2.18 -9.40
CA VAL A 245 3.99 1.77 -8.38
C VAL A 245 4.07 0.26 -8.34
N LEU A 246 5.29 -0.29 -8.43
CA LEU A 246 5.54 -1.72 -8.31
C LEU A 246 6.22 -2.05 -6.98
N PRO A 247 5.88 -3.19 -6.33
CA PRO A 247 4.85 -4.15 -6.76
C PRO A 247 3.42 -3.58 -6.65
N TYR A 248 2.45 -4.15 -7.35
CA TYR A 248 1.07 -3.59 -7.48
C TYR A 248 0.29 -3.56 -6.16
N ASP A 249 0.66 -4.39 -5.20
CA ASP A 249 0.14 -4.42 -3.84
C ASP A 249 0.84 -3.41 -2.90
N ALA A 250 1.86 -2.69 -3.38
CA ALA A 250 2.40 -1.53 -2.67
C ALA A 250 1.43 -0.34 -2.70
N ILE A 251 1.74 0.70 -1.92
CA ILE A 251 0.95 1.93 -1.92
C ILE A 251 1.05 2.62 -3.27
N GLN A 252 -0.04 2.59 -4.05
CA GLN A 252 -0.10 3.12 -5.42
C GLN A 252 -0.08 4.65 -5.51
N LYS A 253 -0.16 5.36 -4.38
CA LYS A 253 -0.10 6.83 -4.36
C LYS A 253 1.32 7.31 -4.65
N VAL A 254 1.45 8.33 -5.50
CA VAL A 254 2.71 9.03 -5.78
C VAL A 254 2.64 10.50 -5.38
N LYS A 255 3.81 11.10 -5.16
CA LYS A 255 4.05 12.53 -4.92
C LYS A 255 4.72 13.10 -6.16
N TRP A 256 4.16 14.17 -6.71
CA TRP A 256 4.67 14.83 -7.91
C TRP A 256 5.50 16.06 -7.57
N LYS A 257 6.54 16.33 -8.36
CA LYS A 257 7.37 17.53 -8.23
C LYS A 257 7.85 18.04 -9.58
N SER A 258 7.73 19.35 -9.80
CA SER A 258 8.37 20.04 -10.93
C SER A 258 9.75 20.55 -10.54
N SER A 259 10.74 20.37 -11.42
CA SER A 259 12.07 20.96 -11.25
C SER A 259 12.07 22.48 -11.39
N ASN A 260 11.13 23.05 -12.14
CA ASN A 260 10.93 24.50 -12.22
C ASN A 260 9.45 24.86 -12.48
N PRO A 261 8.68 25.16 -11.41
CA PRO A 261 7.27 25.54 -11.51
C PRO A 261 6.99 26.81 -12.31
N THR A 262 7.97 27.66 -12.64
CA THR A 262 7.73 28.86 -13.47
C THR A 262 7.69 28.55 -14.97
N ILE A 263 8.21 27.38 -15.39
CA ILE A 263 8.16 26.89 -16.78
C ILE A 263 6.97 25.96 -16.94
N ALA A 264 6.80 24.98 -16.05
CA ALA A 264 5.59 24.17 -15.97
C ALA A 264 5.33 23.64 -14.55
N MET A 265 4.06 23.61 -14.15
CA MET A 265 3.58 23.09 -12.87
C MET A 265 3.03 21.67 -13.02
N VAL A 266 3.01 20.89 -11.94
CA VAL A 266 2.34 19.58 -11.88
C VAL A 266 1.43 19.52 -10.65
N SER A 267 0.20 19.03 -10.81
CA SER A 267 -0.76 18.83 -9.73
C SER A 267 -0.50 17.52 -8.96
N GLU A 268 -1.20 17.32 -7.84
CA GLU A 268 -1.16 16.04 -7.10
C GLU A 268 -1.70 14.85 -7.91
N SER A 269 -2.52 15.11 -8.93
CA SER A 269 -3.09 14.09 -9.82
C SER A 269 -2.27 13.88 -11.10
N GLY A 270 -1.06 14.44 -11.19
CA GLY A 270 -0.18 14.32 -12.36
C GLY A 270 -0.57 15.18 -13.56
N ILE A 271 -1.40 16.21 -13.38
CA ILE A 271 -1.74 17.15 -14.47
C ILE A 271 -0.64 18.20 -14.56
N ILE A 272 0.07 18.23 -15.68
CA ILE A 272 1.12 19.17 -16.00
C ILE A 272 0.52 20.36 -16.74
N THR A 273 0.85 21.59 -16.34
CA THR A 273 0.43 22.83 -17.00
C THR A 273 1.66 23.60 -17.47
N GLY A 274 1.77 23.84 -18.78
CA GLY A 274 2.81 24.68 -19.36
C GLY A 274 2.58 26.15 -19.05
N ILE A 275 3.61 26.90 -18.68
CA ILE A 275 3.52 28.33 -18.34
C ILE A 275 4.34 29.17 -19.31
N MET A 276 5.61 28.84 -19.45
CA MET A 276 6.58 29.57 -20.27
C MET A 276 7.43 28.58 -21.05
N GLU A 277 7.90 28.97 -22.23
CA GLU A 277 8.79 28.12 -23.03
C GLU A 277 10.04 27.70 -22.26
N GLY A 278 10.45 26.46 -22.44
CA GLY A 278 11.63 25.91 -21.79
C GLY A 278 11.56 24.41 -21.55
N TYR A 279 12.54 23.91 -20.83
CA TYR A 279 12.70 22.48 -20.53
C TYR A 279 12.75 22.27 -19.02
N ILE A 280 12.01 21.27 -18.52
CA ILE A 280 12.02 20.85 -17.12
C ILE A 280 11.98 19.33 -16.98
N LYS A 281 12.15 18.87 -15.74
CA LYS A 281 11.89 17.50 -15.31
C LYS A 281 10.70 17.48 -14.35
N ILE A 282 9.79 16.54 -14.56
CA ILE A 282 8.73 16.19 -13.61
C ILE A 282 9.09 14.86 -12.96
N THR A 283 9.11 14.81 -11.64
CA THR A 283 9.43 13.61 -10.87
C THR A 283 8.19 13.09 -10.16
N ALA A 284 7.89 11.80 -10.32
CA ALA A 284 6.98 11.06 -9.44
C ALA A 284 7.80 10.29 -8.41
N THR A 285 7.40 10.34 -7.16
CA THR A 285 8.02 9.60 -6.06
C THR A 285 6.93 8.79 -5.36
N SER A 286 7.18 7.52 -5.06
CA SER A 286 6.23 6.69 -4.31
C SER A 286 5.86 7.34 -2.98
N ALA A 287 4.67 7.05 -2.44
CA ALA A 287 4.19 7.66 -1.20
C ALA A 287 5.17 7.49 -0.03
N ASP A 288 5.80 6.32 0.04
CA ASP A 288 6.82 5.94 1.02
C ASP A 288 8.23 6.48 0.73
N GLY A 289 8.46 7.03 -0.47
CA GLY A 289 9.72 7.64 -0.87
C GLY A 289 10.81 6.68 -1.32
N PHE A 290 10.54 5.37 -1.39
CA PHE A 290 11.55 4.36 -1.74
C PHE A 290 11.83 4.27 -3.26
N ALA A 291 10.89 4.69 -4.11
CA ALA A 291 11.04 4.64 -5.56
C ALA A 291 10.68 5.98 -6.21
N LEU A 292 11.31 6.28 -7.35
CA LEU A 292 11.00 7.47 -8.15
C LEU A 292 11.22 7.22 -9.64
N ALA A 293 10.55 8.02 -10.46
CA ALA A 293 10.77 8.12 -11.89
C ALA A 293 10.67 9.57 -12.35
N THR A 294 11.25 9.87 -13.52
CA THR A 294 11.33 11.23 -14.04
C THR A 294 10.93 11.29 -15.51
N CYS A 295 10.08 12.26 -15.85
CA CYS A 295 9.70 12.61 -17.21
C CYS A 295 10.37 13.94 -17.61
N HIS A 296 10.85 14.01 -18.84
CA HIS A 296 11.38 15.20 -19.50
C HIS A 296 10.20 15.98 -20.10
N VAL A 297 10.09 17.28 -19.84
CA VAL A 297 8.97 18.10 -20.33
C VAL A 297 9.51 19.31 -21.07
N TYR A 298 9.03 19.51 -22.30
CA TYR A 298 9.35 20.61 -23.17
C TYR A 298 8.12 21.50 -23.35
N VAL A 299 8.23 22.76 -22.96
CA VAL A 299 7.20 23.77 -23.19
C VAL A 299 7.59 24.59 -24.42
N SER A 300 6.80 24.55 -25.49
CA SER A 300 7.08 25.30 -26.73
C SER A 300 5.82 25.57 -27.55
N ASP A 301 5.81 26.69 -28.27
CA ASP A 301 4.77 27.03 -29.25
C ASP A 301 4.98 26.39 -30.64
N VAL A 302 6.10 25.68 -30.87
CA VAL A 302 6.38 25.01 -32.14
C VAL A 302 5.57 23.71 -32.26
N ASP A 303 4.83 23.57 -33.36
CA ASP A 303 4.13 22.33 -33.70
C ASP A 303 5.15 21.22 -34.06
N ASN A 304 5.62 20.48 -33.07
CA ASN A 304 6.36 19.23 -33.28
C ASN A 304 5.39 18.15 -33.76
N GLN A 305 5.69 17.46 -34.86
CA GLN A 305 4.88 16.33 -35.35
C GLN A 305 5.28 15.06 -34.59
N GLY A 306 4.34 14.16 -34.26
CA GLY A 306 4.65 12.89 -33.58
C GLY A 306 3.45 12.20 -32.93
N ALA A 307 3.66 11.00 -32.41
CA ALA A 307 2.63 10.15 -31.79
C ALA A 307 3.14 9.48 -30.51
N TYR A 308 2.35 9.52 -29.43
CA TYR A 308 2.73 8.98 -28.11
C TYR A 308 1.63 8.10 -27.49
N LEU A 309 1.99 6.93 -26.95
CA LEU A 309 1.11 5.98 -26.27
C LEU A 309 1.40 5.90 -24.75
N SER A 310 0.54 5.19 -24.02
CA SER A 310 0.72 4.82 -22.61
C SER A 310 1.53 3.53 -22.45
N ASP A 311 2.40 3.45 -21.46
CA ASP A 311 3.32 2.31 -21.24
C ASP A 311 2.68 0.91 -21.13
N SER A 312 1.51 0.74 -20.50
CA SER A 312 0.88 -0.60 -20.41
C SER A 312 -0.62 -0.59 -20.16
N ILE A 313 -1.32 -1.64 -20.62
CA ILE A 313 -2.75 -1.88 -20.43
C ILE A 313 -2.98 -3.36 -20.12
N MET A 314 -3.79 -3.63 -19.09
CA MET A 314 -4.26 -4.98 -18.80
C MET A 314 -5.62 -5.24 -19.46
N LEU A 315 -5.75 -6.41 -20.10
CA LEU A 315 -6.97 -6.93 -20.70
C LEU A 315 -7.16 -8.39 -20.29
N PHE A 316 -8.41 -8.84 -20.19
CA PHE A 316 -8.73 -10.26 -20.18
C PHE A 316 -8.93 -10.76 -21.60
N THR A 317 -8.65 -12.04 -21.83
CA THR A 317 -8.84 -12.69 -23.13
C THR A 317 -10.24 -12.40 -23.69
N GLY A 318 -10.33 -11.94 -24.94
CA GLY A 318 -11.58 -11.55 -25.60
C GLY A 318 -11.97 -10.07 -25.42
N GLN A 319 -11.39 -9.35 -24.47
CA GLN A 319 -11.56 -7.90 -24.34
C GLN A 319 -10.82 -7.14 -25.44
N GLY A 320 -11.15 -5.87 -25.60
CA GLY A 320 -10.39 -4.99 -26.48
C GLY A 320 -10.47 -3.53 -26.05
N VAL A 321 -9.52 -2.74 -26.53
CA VAL A 321 -9.34 -1.34 -26.17
C VAL A 321 -8.93 -0.53 -27.40
N SER A 322 -9.49 0.66 -27.55
CA SER A 322 -9.09 1.61 -28.60
C SER A 322 -7.90 2.44 -28.11
N LEU A 323 -6.69 2.14 -28.58
CA LEU A 323 -5.48 2.92 -28.31
C LEU A 323 -5.48 4.28 -29.04
N GLU A 324 -6.26 4.46 -30.11
CA GLU A 324 -6.43 5.75 -30.81
C GLU A 324 -6.96 6.87 -29.89
N LYS A 325 -7.58 6.53 -28.75
CA LYS A 325 -8.06 7.52 -27.77
C LYS A 325 -7.00 7.88 -26.74
N MET A 326 -5.93 7.09 -26.67
CA MET A 326 -4.79 7.25 -25.77
C MET A 326 -3.55 7.75 -26.52
N ILE A 327 -3.56 7.68 -27.85
CA ILE A 327 -2.54 8.30 -28.69
C ILE A 327 -2.62 9.82 -28.56
N GLN A 328 -1.51 10.45 -28.18
CA GLN A 328 -1.36 11.89 -28.27
C GLN A 328 -0.60 12.22 -29.54
N LEU A 329 -1.31 12.84 -30.48
CA LEU A 329 -0.73 13.39 -31.70
C LEU A 329 -0.24 14.82 -31.40
N VAL A 330 0.97 15.14 -31.83
CA VAL A 330 1.58 16.46 -31.59
C VAL A 330 1.54 17.28 -32.89
N GLY A 331 1.42 18.60 -32.75
CA GLY A 331 1.39 19.53 -33.88
C GLY A 331 0.13 19.41 -34.74
N THR A 332 0.32 19.15 -36.02
CA THR A 332 -0.71 19.01 -37.06
C THR A 332 -1.01 17.55 -37.44
N SER A 333 -0.35 16.58 -36.81
CA SER A 333 -0.55 15.14 -37.05
C SER A 333 -2.00 14.70 -36.78
N LYS A 334 -2.51 13.82 -37.64
CA LYS A 334 -3.86 13.24 -37.59
C LYS A 334 -3.82 11.74 -37.28
N PRO A 335 -4.92 11.13 -36.79
CA PRO A 335 -4.96 9.67 -36.55
C PRO A 335 -4.68 8.83 -37.79
N THR A 336 -4.87 9.38 -38.99
CA THR A 336 -4.52 8.75 -40.26
C THR A 336 -3.03 8.78 -40.59
N ASP A 337 -2.23 9.53 -39.84
CA ASP A 337 -0.81 9.77 -40.12
C ASP A 337 0.08 8.79 -39.33
N VAL A 338 -0.53 7.80 -38.67
CA VAL A 338 0.16 6.78 -37.88
C VAL A 338 -0.14 5.37 -38.38
N SER A 339 0.79 4.45 -38.13
CA SER A 339 0.65 3.03 -38.39
C SER A 339 0.78 2.24 -37.09
N TRP A 340 0.03 1.15 -36.95
CA TRP A 340 0.00 0.34 -35.73
C TRP A 340 0.58 -1.05 -36.01
N LYS A 341 1.29 -1.59 -35.03
CA LYS A 341 1.87 -2.92 -35.10
C LYS A 341 1.83 -3.60 -33.74
N SER A 342 1.50 -4.89 -33.74
CA SER A 342 1.72 -5.77 -32.60
C SER A 342 2.99 -6.59 -32.83
N ASP A 343 3.80 -6.77 -31.79
CA ASP A 343 4.92 -7.72 -31.78
C ASP A 343 4.45 -9.19 -31.72
N ASP A 344 3.27 -9.44 -31.14
CA ASP A 344 2.64 -10.74 -30.98
C ASP A 344 1.11 -10.65 -31.10
N SER A 345 0.63 -10.73 -32.35
CA SER A 345 -0.80 -10.70 -32.65
C SER A 345 -1.57 -11.90 -32.13
N PHE A 346 -0.92 -12.95 -31.59
CA PHE A 346 -1.60 -14.05 -30.92
C PHE A 346 -1.89 -13.75 -29.45
N VAL A 347 -1.15 -12.82 -28.85
CA VAL A 347 -1.43 -12.29 -27.50
C VAL A 347 -2.38 -11.10 -27.62
N ALA A 348 -2.03 -10.08 -28.42
CA ALA A 348 -2.89 -8.93 -28.66
C ALA A 348 -2.77 -8.44 -30.11
N SER A 349 -3.85 -8.51 -30.89
CA SER A 349 -3.86 -7.94 -32.25
C SER A 349 -4.26 -6.47 -32.21
N VAL A 350 -3.66 -5.64 -33.06
CA VAL A 350 -4.08 -4.24 -33.28
C VAL A 350 -4.51 -4.04 -34.73
N ASN A 351 -5.60 -3.31 -34.97
CA ASN A 351 -6.03 -2.94 -36.33
C ASN A 351 -5.44 -1.56 -36.74
N ASN A 352 -5.72 -1.13 -37.97
CA ASN A 352 -5.21 0.15 -38.50
C ASN A 352 -5.81 1.40 -37.82
N GLU A 353 -6.86 1.23 -37.03
CA GLU A 353 -7.52 2.28 -36.23
C GLU A 353 -7.04 2.25 -34.77
N GLY A 354 -6.00 1.46 -34.45
CA GLY A 354 -5.47 1.35 -33.10
C GLY A 354 -6.40 0.62 -32.12
N TYR A 355 -7.40 -0.12 -32.60
CA TYR A 355 -8.17 -1.03 -31.75
C TYR A 355 -7.38 -2.31 -31.50
N VAL A 356 -7.07 -2.54 -30.23
CA VAL A 356 -6.40 -3.74 -29.74
C VAL A 356 -7.44 -4.74 -29.25
N LYS A 357 -7.29 -6.00 -29.64
CA LYS A 357 -8.05 -7.13 -29.11
C LYS A 357 -7.11 -8.08 -28.38
N ALA A 358 -7.41 -8.39 -27.13
CA ALA A 358 -6.76 -9.43 -26.36
C ALA A 358 -7.19 -10.81 -26.88
N ILE A 359 -6.22 -11.61 -27.30
CA ILE A 359 -6.41 -12.88 -27.98
C ILE A 359 -5.89 -14.04 -27.12
N GLY A 360 -4.70 -13.94 -26.55
CA GLY A 360 -4.05 -15.03 -25.84
C GLY A 360 -3.27 -14.53 -24.63
N TYR A 361 -3.09 -15.39 -23.63
CA TYR A 361 -2.40 -15.04 -22.38
C TYR A 361 -0.94 -14.62 -22.62
N GLY A 362 -0.49 -13.56 -21.96
CA GLY A 362 0.89 -13.10 -22.03
C GLY A 362 1.02 -11.58 -22.13
N MET A 363 2.15 -11.11 -22.65
CA MET A 363 2.35 -9.68 -22.94
C MET A 363 2.64 -9.49 -24.42
N SER A 364 2.15 -8.40 -24.99
CA SER A 364 2.44 -7.97 -26.37
C SER A 364 2.66 -6.47 -26.40
N LEU A 365 3.76 -6.05 -27.01
CA LEU A 365 4.06 -4.66 -27.33
C LEU A 365 3.29 -4.21 -28.57
N ILE A 366 2.45 -3.20 -28.38
CA ILE A 366 1.79 -2.48 -29.46
C ILE A 366 2.55 -1.20 -29.75
N THR A 367 3.16 -1.13 -30.93
CA THR A 367 3.87 0.04 -31.42
C THR A 367 2.96 0.87 -32.32
N VAL A 368 2.93 2.18 -32.10
CA VAL A 368 2.43 3.15 -33.07
C VAL A 368 3.58 3.94 -33.65
N THR A 369 3.58 4.17 -34.95
CA THR A 369 4.64 4.90 -35.65
C THR A 369 4.04 5.99 -36.53
N HIS A 370 4.45 7.23 -36.33
CA HIS A 370 4.09 8.34 -37.20
C HIS A 370 4.78 8.18 -38.56
N MET A 371 4.00 8.16 -39.64
CA MET A 371 4.46 7.72 -40.95
C MET A 371 5.44 8.70 -41.61
N ASP A 372 5.32 10.01 -41.33
CA ASP A 372 6.17 11.02 -41.96
C ASP A 372 7.50 11.22 -41.22
N THR A 373 7.49 11.12 -39.89
CA THR A 373 8.68 11.39 -39.06
C THR A 373 9.42 10.10 -38.68
N GLY A 374 8.72 8.96 -38.66
CA GLY A 374 9.26 7.70 -38.17
C GLY A 374 9.26 7.60 -36.64
N ASP A 375 8.78 8.62 -35.91
CA ASP A 375 8.70 8.58 -34.45
C ASP A 375 7.72 7.50 -34.02
N SER A 376 8.13 6.69 -33.04
CA SER A 376 7.33 5.60 -32.52
C SER A 376 7.10 5.72 -31.02
N ALA A 377 5.93 5.25 -30.58
CA ALA A 377 5.62 5.01 -29.18
C ALA A 377 5.06 3.61 -28.99
N GLU A 378 5.19 3.09 -27.78
CA GLU A 378 4.92 1.69 -27.47
C GLU A 378 3.92 1.59 -26.30
N CYS A 379 3.14 0.51 -26.29
CA CYS A 379 2.21 0.17 -25.22
C CYS A 379 2.26 -1.32 -24.97
N VAL A 380 2.58 -1.75 -23.74
CA VAL A 380 2.58 -3.16 -23.36
C VAL A 380 1.16 -3.61 -23.00
N ILE A 381 0.58 -4.48 -23.81
CA ILE A 381 -0.70 -5.14 -23.53
C ILE A 381 -0.44 -6.40 -22.75
N MET A 382 -0.90 -6.43 -21.50
CA MET A 382 -0.89 -7.61 -20.64
C MET A 382 -2.24 -8.30 -20.76
N VAL A 383 -2.26 -9.54 -21.23
CA VAL A 383 -3.47 -10.34 -21.38
C VAL A 383 -3.51 -11.42 -20.31
N GLU A 384 -4.51 -11.35 -19.44
CA GLU A 384 -4.82 -12.38 -18.46
C GLU A 384 -5.86 -13.39 -18.98
N PHE A 385 -5.80 -14.60 -18.42
CA PHE A 385 -6.72 -15.68 -18.72
C PHE A 385 -7.90 -15.60 -17.75
N ASP A 386 -9.09 -15.44 -18.29
CA ASP A 386 -10.34 -15.59 -17.56
C ASP A 386 -10.89 -16.98 -17.88
N GLU A 387 -10.79 -17.90 -16.91
CA GLU A 387 -11.25 -19.29 -17.01
C GLU A 387 -12.74 -19.37 -17.39
N ASP A 388 -13.57 -18.46 -16.88
CA ASP A 388 -15.02 -18.44 -17.10
C ASP A 388 -15.38 -17.92 -18.50
N ALA A 389 -14.52 -17.08 -19.10
CA ALA A 389 -14.74 -16.52 -20.43
C ALA A 389 -14.36 -17.49 -21.57
N TYR A 390 -13.37 -18.36 -21.36
CA TYR A 390 -12.85 -19.25 -22.43
C TYR A 390 -13.81 -20.40 -22.80
N GLU A 391 -14.58 -20.94 -21.84
CA GLU A 391 -15.52 -22.04 -22.09
C GLU A 391 -16.69 -21.63 -23.01
N ASN A 392 -16.93 -20.34 -23.21
CA ASN A 392 -18.11 -19.80 -23.88
C ASN A 392 -17.83 -19.12 -25.25
N VAL A 393 -16.62 -19.26 -25.82
CA VAL A 393 -16.25 -18.58 -27.08
C VAL A 393 -16.56 -19.45 -28.32
N GLU A 394 -17.40 -18.93 -29.22
CA GLU A 394 -17.89 -19.61 -30.44
C GLU A 394 -16.78 -19.89 -31.49
N ASN A 395 -15.58 -19.34 -31.32
CA ASN A 395 -14.36 -19.61 -32.09
C ASN A 395 -13.11 -19.31 -31.23
N PRO A 396 -12.51 -20.30 -30.56
CA PRO A 396 -11.30 -20.06 -29.79
C PRO A 396 -10.15 -19.62 -30.73
N PRO A 397 -9.25 -18.74 -30.27
CA PRO A 397 -8.13 -18.27 -31.08
C PRO A 397 -7.20 -19.42 -31.49
N PRO A 398 -6.39 -19.24 -32.55
CA PRO A 398 -5.51 -20.28 -33.07
C PRO A 398 -4.59 -20.81 -31.97
N VAL A 399 -4.61 -22.14 -31.77
CA VAL A 399 -3.77 -22.80 -30.78
C VAL A 399 -2.31 -22.72 -31.26
N ILE A 400 -1.47 -21.97 -30.55
CA ILE A 400 -0.01 -22.05 -30.73
C ILE A 400 0.37 -23.52 -30.51
N GLN A 401 0.94 -24.17 -31.53
CA GLN A 401 1.42 -25.53 -31.38
C GLN A 401 2.52 -25.54 -30.32
N LYS A 402 2.36 -26.39 -29.32
CA LYS A 402 3.35 -26.61 -28.27
C LYS A 402 4.66 -27.10 -28.89
N ILE A 403 5.72 -26.29 -28.78
CA ILE A 403 7.08 -26.65 -29.16
C ILE A 403 7.84 -26.92 -27.87
N VAL A 404 8.43 -28.10 -27.73
CA VAL A 404 9.32 -28.42 -26.61
C VAL A 404 10.47 -29.27 -27.11
N LEU A 405 11.68 -28.75 -26.93
CA LEU A 405 12.94 -29.41 -27.28
C LEU A 405 13.30 -30.47 -26.23
N ASP A 406 13.82 -31.60 -26.69
CA ASP A 406 14.25 -32.69 -25.83
C ASP A 406 15.72 -32.52 -25.42
N ILE A 407 15.96 -31.58 -24.49
CA ILE A 407 17.30 -31.26 -24.00
C ILE A 407 17.68 -32.21 -22.84
N PRO A 408 18.95 -32.67 -22.74
CA PRO A 408 19.46 -33.37 -21.56
C PRO A 408 19.17 -32.59 -20.27
N TYR A 409 18.82 -33.29 -19.20
CA TYR A 409 18.48 -32.68 -17.91
C TYR A 409 19.53 -33.01 -16.85
N ILE A 410 19.98 -31.97 -16.14
CA ILE A 410 20.93 -32.07 -15.04
C ILE A 410 20.34 -31.30 -13.85
N ASN A 411 20.19 -31.97 -12.71
CA ASN A 411 19.73 -31.35 -11.47
C ASN A 411 20.91 -30.79 -10.66
N GLN A 412 20.83 -29.52 -10.23
CA GLN A 412 21.95 -28.87 -9.52
C GLN A 412 21.99 -29.18 -8.01
N ARG A 413 20.86 -29.52 -7.39
CA ARG A 413 20.65 -29.43 -5.91
C ARG A 413 21.70 -30.16 -5.08
N LYS A 414 22.20 -31.29 -5.57
CA LYS A 414 23.15 -32.13 -4.82
C LYS A 414 24.60 -31.68 -4.98
N ASN A 415 25.05 -31.50 -6.21
CA ASN A 415 26.48 -31.35 -6.53
C ASN A 415 26.88 -29.90 -6.83
N TYR A 416 25.92 -29.05 -7.18
CA TYR A 416 26.17 -27.67 -7.64
C TYR A 416 25.17 -26.70 -7.00
N PRO A 417 25.19 -26.49 -5.67
CA PRO A 417 24.18 -25.70 -4.96
C PRO A 417 24.00 -24.28 -5.53
N THR A 418 25.07 -23.67 -6.04
CA THR A 418 25.08 -22.31 -6.62
C THR A 418 25.47 -22.32 -8.10
N GLY A 419 25.39 -23.47 -8.78
CA GLY A 419 25.94 -23.63 -10.13
C GLY A 419 24.92 -23.61 -11.28
N CYS A 420 23.82 -22.87 -11.15
CA CYS A 420 22.73 -22.86 -12.12
C CYS A 420 23.22 -22.55 -13.54
N GLU A 421 24.12 -21.59 -13.72
CA GLU A 421 24.65 -21.19 -15.03
C GLU A 421 25.54 -22.26 -15.64
N SER A 422 26.39 -22.88 -14.82
CA SER A 422 27.29 -23.97 -15.26
C SER A 422 26.50 -25.22 -15.66
N VAL A 423 25.45 -25.53 -14.90
CA VAL A 423 24.55 -26.66 -15.17
C VAL A 423 23.73 -26.39 -16.44
N SER A 424 23.12 -25.22 -16.55
CA SER A 424 22.32 -24.81 -17.72
C SER A 424 23.15 -24.78 -19.00
N THR A 425 24.38 -24.24 -18.92
CA THR A 425 25.32 -24.23 -20.05
C THR A 425 25.71 -25.65 -20.47
N SER A 426 25.97 -26.53 -19.51
CA SER A 426 26.31 -27.93 -19.80
C SER A 426 25.16 -28.68 -20.46
N MET A 427 23.90 -28.44 -20.06
CA MET A 427 22.73 -29.02 -20.71
C MET A 427 22.64 -28.63 -22.20
N VAL A 428 22.86 -27.35 -22.52
CA VAL A 428 22.83 -26.84 -23.90
C VAL A 428 24.00 -27.41 -24.72
N LEU A 429 25.21 -27.46 -24.18
CA LEU A 429 26.36 -28.04 -24.89
C LEU A 429 26.17 -29.53 -25.19
N GLN A 430 25.64 -30.30 -24.24
CA GLN A 430 25.33 -31.72 -24.44
C GLN A 430 24.25 -31.94 -25.50
N TYR A 431 23.27 -31.03 -25.63
CA TYR A 431 22.27 -31.10 -26.69
C TYR A 431 22.87 -30.99 -28.10
N PHE A 432 23.88 -30.13 -28.29
CA PHE A 432 24.64 -30.06 -29.54
C PHE A 432 25.68 -31.18 -29.71
N GLY A 433 25.63 -32.22 -28.87
CA GLY A 433 26.54 -33.35 -28.94
C GLY A 433 27.96 -33.03 -28.48
N ILE A 434 28.16 -31.91 -27.78
CA ILE A 434 29.46 -31.51 -27.23
C ILE A 434 29.60 -32.14 -25.83
N PRO A 435 30.45 -33.18 -25.65
CA PRO A 435 30.47 -33.96 -24.42
C PRO A 435 31.25 -33.23 -23.32
N VAL A 436 30.56 -32.38 -22.56
CA VAL A 436 31.13 -31.66 -21.42
C VAL A 436 30.34 -31.97 -20.14
N SER A 437 31.05 -32.42 -19.11
CA SER A 437 30.50 -32.51 -17.76
C SER A 437 30.51 -31.13 -17.09
N VAL A 438 29.58 -30.88 -16.17
CA VAL A 438 29.54 -29.63 -15.38
C VAL A 438 30.89 -29.38 -14.67
N ASP A 439 31.52 -30.42 -14.12
CA ASP A 439 32.81 -30.30 -13.45
C ASP A 439 33.93 -29.84 -14.40
N HIS A 440 34.02 -30.47 -15.57
CA HIS A 440 34.97 -30.07 -16.60
C HIS A 440 34.76 -28.62 -17.05
N PHE A 441 33.50 -28.19 -17.18
CA PHE A 441 33.18 -26.81 -17.54
C PHE A 441 33.68 -25.82 -16.47
N ILE A 442 33.38 -26.09 -15.20
CA ILE A 442 33.81 -25.27 -14.06
C ILE A 442 35.34 -25.20 -13.97
N ASP A 443 36.03 -26.33 -14.11
CA ASP A 443 37.48 -26.41 -13.85
C ASP A 443 38.34 -25.83 -14.98
N LYS A 444 37.83 -25.82 -16.21
CA LYS A 444 38.63 -25.47 -17.40
C LYS A 444 38.23 -24.14 -18.03
N TYR A 445 36.98 -23.73 -17.94
CA TYR A 445 36.46 -22.64 -18.76
C TYR A 445 35.87 -21.49 -17.94
N LEU A 446 35.10 -21.81 -16.89
CA LEU A 446 34.53 -20.79 -16.02
C LEU A 446 35.63 -20.08 -15.23
N ASP A 447 35.67 -18.74 -15.30
CA ASP A 447 36.53 -17.95 -14.41
C ASP A 447 35.86 -17.85 -13.04
N VAL A 448 36.43 -18.54 -12.05
CA VAL A 448 35.92 -18.62 -10.68
C VAL A 448 36.85 -17.83 -9.76
N GLN A 449 36.31 -16.87 -9.03
CA GLN A 449 37.06 -16.05 -8.08
C GLN A 449 36.53 -16.21 -6.66
N ALA A 450 37.34 -15.77 -5.69
CA ALA A 450 37.01 -15.89 -4.28
C ALA A 450 35.67 -15.21 -3.93
N TYR A 451 34.95 -15.79 -2.98
CA TYR A 451 33.70 -15.24 -2.46
C TYR A 451 33.93 -13.84 -1.85
N PRO A 452 33.03 -12.86 -2.07
CA PRO A 452 33.16 -11.53 -1.52
C PRO A 452 33.37 -11.51 0.00
N SER A 453 34.45 -10.89 0.44
CA SER A 453 34.92 -10.90 1.83
C SER A 453 35.33 -9.50 2.30
N TYR A 454 35.45 -9.32 3.61
CA TYR A 454 35.87 -8.03 4.19
C TYR A 454 37.40 -7.91 4.17
N ILE A 455 37.90 -6.87 3.52
CA ILE A 455 39.31 -6.49 3.47
C ILE A 455 39.40 -5.07 4.05
N ASN A 456 40.10 -4.91 5.17
CA ASN A 456 40.23 -3.63 5.90
C ASN A 456 38.88 -2.94 6.19
N GLY A 457 37.86 -3.72 6.57
CA GLY A 457 36.52 -3.20 6.88
C GLY A 457 35.62 -2.94 5.66
N VAL A 458 36.14 -3.08 4.43
CA VAL A 458 35.37 -2.91 3.19
C VAL A 458 35.12 -4.27 2.56
N ARG A 459 33.85 -4.57 2.24
CA ARG A 459 33.50 -5.81 1.55
C ARG A 459 33.87 -5.71 0.06
N ARG A 460 34.76 -6.60 -0.38
CA ARG A 460 35.28 -6.64 -1.75
C ARG A 460 35.11 -8.02 -2.38
N GLY A 461 34.92 -8.05 -3.68
CA GLY A 461 34.70 -9.26 -4.47
C GLY A 461 34.94 -9.04 -5.95
N CYS A 462 34.88 -10.12 -6.74
CA CYS A 462 35.01 -10.02 -8.19
C CYS A 462 33.77 -9.35 -8.83
N ASN A 463 33.86 -9.05 -10.13
CA ASN A 463 32.72 -8.56 -10.91
C ASN A 463 31.94 -9.76 -11.51
N PRO A 464 30.64 -9.96 -11.16
CA PRO A 464 29.82 -11.05 -11.69
C PRO A 464 29.52 -11.00 -13.18
N TRP A 465 29.69 -9.83 -13.83
CA TRP A 465 29.64 -9.72 -15.29
C TRP A 465 30.85 -10.37 -15.97
N VAL A 466 31.92 -10.68 -15.22
CA VAL A 466 33.19 -11.20 -15.76
C VAL A 466 33.51 -12.60 -15.25
N SER A 467 33.21 -12.88 -13.98
CA SER A 467 33.65 -14.09 -13.28
C SER A 467 32.64 -14.52 -12.22
N PHE A 468 32.70 -15.78 -11.79
CA PHE A 468 31.82 -16.34 -10.78
C PHE A 468 32.38 -16.08 -9.35
N PRO A 469 31.70 -15.31 -8.48
CA PRO A 469 32.06 -15.08 -7.09
C PRO A 469 31.72 -16.29 -6.19
N GLY A 470 32.74 -17.03 -5.76
CA GLY A 470 32.62 -18.17 -4.86
C GLY A 470 32.93 -19.48 -5.57
N ASN A 471 32.13 -20.52 -5.35
CA ASN A 471 32.32 -21.81 -6.02
C ASN A 471 30.95 -22.44 -6.34
N PRO A 472 30.66 -22.77 -7.63
CA PRO A 472 29.40 -23.40 -8.03
C PRO A 472 29.06 -24.70 -7.27
N ARG A 473 30.08 -25.41 -6.77
CA ARG A 473 29.96 -26.66 -6.00
C ARG A 473 29.71 -26.44 -4.50
N SER A 474 29.72 -25.19 -4.05
CA SER A 474 29.54 -24.80 -2.66
C SER A 474 28.21 -24.07 -2.48
N SER A 475 27.64 -24.15 -1.28
CA SER A 475 26.57 -23.24 -0.85
C SER A 475 27.07 -21.81 -0.61
N VAL A 476 28.39 -21.60 -0.66
CA VAL A 476 29.06 -20.31 -0.53
C VAL A 476 29.50 -19.84 -1.91
N GLY A 477 28.53 -19.30 -2.64
CA GLY A 477 28.64 -18.74 -3.98
C GLY A 477 27.43 -17.87 -4.28
N TYR A 478 27.53 -17.01 -5.29
CA TYR A 478 26.35 -16.34 -5.84
C TYR A 478 25.97 -17.02 -7.16
N GLY A 479 26.36 -16.39 -8.26
CA GLY A 479 26.10 -16.73 -9.64
C GLY A 479 26.92 -15.80 -10.54
N CYS A 480 26.79 -15.91 -11.85
CA CYS A 480 27.38 -14.97 -12.79
C CYS A 480 26.41 -14.60 -13.92
N TYR A 481 26.67 -13.45 -14.53
CA TYR A 481 25.81 -12.92 -15.59
C TYR A 481 26.25 -13.39 -16.97
N SER A 482 25.39 -13.19 -17.97
CA SER A 482 25.57 -13.72 -19.33
C SER A 482 26.97 -13.49 -19.93
N PRO A 483 27.65 -12.33 -19.74
CA PRO A 483 28.97 -12.14 -20.34
C PRO A 483 30.07 -13.02 -19.74
N ALA A 484 29.98 -13.40 -18.46
CA ALA A 484 30.92 -14.33 -17.82
C ALA A 484 30.82 -15.74 -18.43
N ILE A 485 29.60 -16.17 -18.77
CA ILE A 485 29.33 -17.44 -19.46
C ILE A 485 29.82 -17.39 -20.91
N VAL A 486 29.58 -16.28 -21.62
CA VAL A 486 30.12 -16.08 -22.97
C VAL A 486 31.65 -16.16 -22.98
N ASN A 487 32.32 -15.51 -22.02
CA ASN A 487 33.77 -15.59 -21.87
C ASN A 487 34.27 -17.03 -21.61
N ALA A 488 33.51 -17.84 -20.88
CA ALA A 488 33.82 -19.26 -20.68
C ALA A 488 33.61 -20.07 -21.97
N LEU A 489 32.48 -19.86 -22.66
CA LEU A 489 32.17 -20.53 -23.92
C LEU A 489 33.21 -20.26 -25.01
N LEU A 490 33.71 -19.03 -25.13
CA LEU A 490 34.73 -18.66 -26.13
C LEU A 490 36.10 -19.34 -25.91
N LYS A 491 36.37 -19.87 -24.71
CA LYS A 491 37.57 -20.69 -24.44
C LYS A 491 37.39 -22.15 -24.88
N PHE A 492 36.16 -22.56 -25.18
CA PHE A 492 35.76 -23.96 -25.35
C PHE A 492 35.17 -24.25 -26.73
N VAL A 493 34.17 -23.48 -27.14
CA VAL A 493 33.38 -23.69 -28.35
C VAL A 493 34.18 -23.22 -29.55
N ASP A 494 34.22 -24.06 -30.58
CA ASP A 494 34.83 -23.71 -31.86
C ASP A 494 33.94 -22.71 -32.60
N THR A 495 34.37 -21.45 -32.63
CA THR A 495 33.63 -20.35 -33.27
C THR A 495 33.61 -20.42 -34.80
N THR A 496 34.23 -21.44 -35.41
CA THR A 496 34.07 -21.76 -36.84
C THR A 496 32.88 -22.68 -37.11
N HIS A 497 32.41 -23.40 -36.09
CA HIS A 497 31.27 -24.32 -36.17
C HIS A 497 30.04 -23.82 -35.42
N TYR A 498 30.21 -22.89 -34.48
CA TYR A 498 29.11 -22.33 -33.70
C TYR A 498 29.25 -20.81 -33.55
N SER A 499 28.13 -20.09 -33.66
CA SER A 499 28.04 -18.69 -33.27
C SER A 499 27.44 -18.56 -31.87
N ILE A 500 27.91 -17.57 -31.12
CA ILE A 500 27.40 -17.25 -29.78
C ILE A 500 26.72 -15.89 -29.86
N THR A 501 25.44 -15.85 -29.47
CA THR A 501 24.67 -14.62 -29.32
C THR A 501 24.28 -14.46 -27.85
N TYR A 502 24.41 -13.25 -27.31
CA TYR A 502 24.04 -12.96 -25.92
C TYR A 502 23.39 -11.59 -25.83
N GLY A 503 22.60 -11.38 -24.79
CA GLY A 503 21.94 -10.11 -24.55
C GLY A 503 21.68 -9.84 -23.09
N TYR A 504 21.42 -8.57 -22.80
CA TYR A 504 20.93 -8.02 -21.53
C TYR A 504 20.46 -6.57 -21.76
N SER A 505 19.66 -6.00 -20.85
CA SER A 505 19.11 -4.64 -20.96
C SER A 505 20.12 -3.59 -20.49
N ILE A 506 20.15 -2.44 -21.17
CA ILE A 506 21.14 -1.40 -20.93
C ILE A 506 20.54 -0.30 -20.07
N ASN A 507 20.99 -0.19 -18.82
CA ASN A 507 20.74 0.92 -17.92
C ASN A 507 22.09 1.54 -17.53
N THR A 508 22.27 2.82 -17.88
CA THR A 508 23.50 3.53 -18.28
C THR A 508 24.67 3.64 -17.26
N ALA A 509 24.85 2.73 -16.32
CA ALA A 509 25.97 2.75 -15.37
C ALA A 509 26.85 1.48 -15.48
N GLY A 510 27.91 1.55 -16.31
CA GLY A 510 29.00 0.56 -16.31
C GLY A 510 28.94 -0.55 -17.38
N GLN A 511 27.90 -0.60 -18.21
CA GLN A 511 27.67 -1.71 -19.16
C GLN A 511 28.39 -1.60 -20.52
N SER A 512 28.87 -0.42 -20.92
CA SER A 512 29.44 -0.19 -22.26
C SER A 512 30.67 -1.06 -22.59
N THR A 513 31.36 -1.60 -21.59
CA THR A 513 32.54 -2.46 -21.77
C THR A 513 32.18 -3.91 -22.07
N TYR A 514 30.98 -4.38 -21.70
CA TYR A 514 30.55 -5.78 -21.86
C TYR A 514 29.62 -6.00 -23.06
N THR A 515 29.32 -4.96 -23.83
CA THR A 515 28.56 -5.03 -25.09
C THR A 515 29.43 -5.45 -26.28
N SER A 516 30.75 -5.53 -26.11
CA SER A 516 31.72 -5.79 -27.20
C SER A 516 32.67 -6.96 -26.90
N ILE A 517 32.12 -8.14 -26.61
CA ILE A 517 32.93 -9.37 -26.51
C ILE A 517 33.29 -9.85 -27.93
N ARG A 518 34.59 -9.92 -28.23
CA ARG A 518 35.10 -10.40 -29.53
C ARG A 518 34.62 -11.83 -29.79
N ASN A 519 34.20 -12.11 -31.03
CA ASN A 519 33.69 -13.41 -31.50
C ASN A 519 32.35 -13.85 -30.87
N ALA A 520 31.61 -12.92 -30.26
CA ALA A 520 30.22 -13.11 -29.87
C ALA A 520 29.36 -11.94 -30.37
N THR A 521 28.08 -12.18 -30.62
CA THR A 521 27.12 -11.15 -31.05
C THR A 521 26.33 -10.65 -29.85
N PHE A 522 26.42 -9.35 -29.55
CA PHE A 522 25.61 -8.71 -28.53
C PHE A 522 24.25 -8.27 -29.09
N LYS A 523 23.20 -8.43 -28.27
CA LYS A 523 21.86 -7.91 -28.51
C LYS A 523 21.40 -7.09 -27.30
N ASP A 524 21.03 -5.84 -27.53
CA ASP A 524 20.29 -5.07 -26.54
C ASP A 524 18.89 -5.67 -26.41
N THR A 525 18.48 -5.96 -25.17
CA THR A 525 17.21 -6.63 -24.85
C THR A 525 16.25 -5.72 -24.08
N SER A 526 16.55 -4.42 -23.98
CA SER A 526 15.74 -3.45 -23.23
C SER A 526 14.27 -3.39 -23.69
N HIS A 527 13.98 -3.82 -24.92
CA HIS A 527 12.62 -3.92 -25.49
C HIS A 527 12.28 -5.34 -25.98
N MET A 528 13.07 -6.36 -25.61
CA MET A 528 12.90 -7.73 -26.09
C MET A 528 12.00 -8.53 -25.15
N MET A 529 11.04 -9.26 -25.71
CA MET A 529 10.19 -10.21 -24.99
C MET A 529 10.74 -11.63 -25.11
N VAL A 530 10.37 -12.53 -24.20
CA VAL A 530 10.77 -13.95 -24.28
C VAL A 530 10.15 -14.63 -25.51
N SER A 531 9.03 -14.11 -26.03
CA SER A 531 8.46 -14.52 -27.32
C SER A 531 9.42 -14.27 -28.49
N ASP A 532 10.25 -13.22 -28.44
CA ASP A 532 11.24 -12.95 -29.48
C ASP A 532 12.36 -13.98 -29.43
N LEU A 533 12.78 -14.40 -28.24
CA LEU A 533 13.72 -15.50 -28.06
C LEU A 533 13.15 -16.81 -28.62
N CYS A 534 11.86 -17.06 -28.38
CA CYS A 534 11.17 -18.24 -28.91
C CYS A 534 11.16 -18.27 -30.44
N LYS A 535 10.70 -17.18 -31.08
CA LYS A 535 10.68 -17.03 -32.54
C LYS A 535 12.09 -17.11 -33.15
N THR A 536 13.09 -16.54 -32.46
CA THR A 536 14.46 -16.46 -32.98
C THR A 536 15.19 -17.80 -32.87
N TYR A 537 15.00 -18.53 -31.77
CA TYR A 537 15.83 -19.69 -31.42
C TYR A 537 15.01 -20.98 -31.25
N ILE A 538 13.96 -20.98 -30.43
CA ILE A 538 13.21 -22.20 -30.10
C ILE A 538 12.55 -22.80 -31.33
N ASP A 539 11.96 -21.98 -32.20
CA ASP A 539 11.36 -22.40 -33.47
C ASP A 539 12.37 -23.07 -34.42
N LYS A 540 13.67 -22.78 -34.24
CA LYS A 540 14.78 -23.36 -35.02
C LYS A 540 15.46 -24.54 -34.32
N GLY A 541 14.90 -25.01 -33.20
CA GLY A 541 15.47 -26.11 -32.43
C GLY A 541 16.67 -25.72 -31.58
N ILE A 542 16.83 -24.43 -31.25
CA ILE A 542 17.97 -23.89 -30.49
C ILE A 542 17.50 -23.52 -29.08
N PRO A 543 17.91 -24.26 -28.03
CA PRO A 543 17.58 -23.90 -26.65
C PRO A 543 18.36 -22.64 -26.21
N VAL A 544 17.79 -21.89 -25.26
CA VAL A 544 18.36 -20.62 -24.79
C VAL A 544 18.73 -20.73 -23.32
N ILE A 545 19.98 -20.40 -22.98
CA ILE A 545 20.40 -20.21 -21.59
C ILE A 545 19.81 -18.89 -21.12
N PHE A 546 19.06 -18.93 -20.03
CA PHE A 546 18.12 -17.87 -19.66
C PHE A 546 18.30 -17.47 -18.20
N TRP A 547 18.32 -16.18 -17.91
CA TRP A 547 18.32 -15.67 -16.54
C TRP A 547 16.92 -15.20 -16.17
N GLY A 548 16.49 -15.60 -14.97
CA GLY A 548 15.24 -15.17 -14.36
C GLY A 548 15.32 -15.27 -12.84
N GLY A 549 14.16 -15.31 -12.20
CA GLY A 549 14.01 -15.50 -10.77
C GLY A 549 13.90 -16.97 -10.41
N SER A 550 14.42 -17.34 -9.24
CA SER A 550 14.36 -18.70 -8.68
C SER A 550 12.94 -19.20 -8.38
N VAL A 551 11.94 -18.30 -8.35
CA VAL A 551 10.51 -18.63 -8.26
C VAL A 551 9.71 -17.82 -9.28
N MET A 552 9.42 -18.41 -10.43
CA MET A 552 8.51 -17.84 -11.44
C MET A 552 7.06 -18.32 -11.22
N ARG A 553 6.54 -18.17 -10.00
CA ARG A 553 5.15 -18.50 -9.67
C ARG A 553 4.43 -17.26 -9.12
N TYR A 554 3.26 -16.97 -9.68
CA TYR A 554 2.40 -15.84 -9.30
C TYR A 554 1.98 -15.83 -7.82
N GLU A 555 2.06 -16.97 -7.12
CA GLU A 555 1.46 -17.14 -5.78
C GLU A 555 2.44 -17.09 -4.59
N HIS A 556 3.76 -16.94 -4.78
CA HIS A 556 4.72 -16.95 -3.65
C HIS A 556 5.84 -15.91 -3.79
N ILE A 557 5.76 -14.89 -2.92
CA ILE A 557 6.62 -13.69 -2.76
C ILE A 557 8.11 -14.00 -2.41
N MET A 558 8.52 -15.27 -2.37
CA MET A 558 9.86 -15.69 -1.92
C MET A 558 10.92 -15.80 -3.04
N GLY A 559 10.67 -15.30 -4.25
CA GLY A 559 11.65 -15.37 -5.35
C GLY A 559 11.57 -14.31 -6.43
N THR A 560 10.94 -13.16 -6.14
CA THR A 560 11.07 -11.98 -7.00
C THR A 560 12.51 -11.45 -6.90
N PRO A 561 13.16 -11.20 -8.05
CA PRO A 561 14.50 -10.65 -8.06
C PRO A 561 14.55 -9.29 -7.33
N THR A 562 15.37 -9.20 -6.28
CA THR A 562 15.45 -8.02 -5.40
C THR A 562 16.89 -7.60 -5.16
N PRO A 563 17.18 -6.32 -4.84
CA PRO A 563 18.53 -5.92 -4.46
C PRO A 563 19.01 -6.70 -3.22
N GLY A 564 20.05 -7.50 -3.41
CA GLY A 564 20.66 -8.33 -2.39
C GLY A 564 21.97 -7.74 -1.86
N SER A 565 22.93 -8.62 -1.61
CA SER A 565 24.26 -8.27 -1.13
C SER A 565 25.00 -7.31 -2.07
N SER A 566 25.57 -6.23 -1.53
CA SER A 566 26.53 -5.38 -2.26
C SER A 566 27.99 -5.66 -1.87
N TRP A 567 28.91 -5.34 -2.76
CA TRP A 567 30.35 -5.26 -2.50
C TRP A 567 31.04 -4.30 -3.48
N TYR A 568 32.26 -3.88 -3.17
CA TYR A 568 33.11 -3.16 -4.11
C TYR A 568 33.87 -4.15 -4.99
N ILE A 569 33.93 -3.87 -6.29
CA ILE A 569 34.70 -4.69 -7.22
C ILE A 569 36.20 -4.56 -6.88
N ASN A 570 36.90 -5.69 -6.88
CA ASN A 570 38.32 -5.77 -6.57
C ASN A 570 39.13 -4.72 -7.35
N ASN A 571 40.00 -3.99 -6.65
CA ASN A 571 40.88 -2.95 -7.19
C ASN A 571 40.16 -1.75 -7.85
N THR A 572 38.88 -1.55 -7.56
CA THR A 572 38.11 -0.39 -8.02
C THR A 572 37.30 0.23 -6.88
N ASP A 573 36.74 1.42 -7.14
CA ASP A 573 35.73 2.05 -6.28
C ASP A 573 34.30 1.83 -6.80
N GLU A 574 34.14 0.97 -7.81
CA GLU A 574 32.82 0.59 -8.34
C GLU A 574 32.11 -0.32 -7.34
N ARG A 575 30.89 0.07 -6.96
CA ARG A 575 30.01 -0.72 -6.10
C ARG A 575 29.06 -1.53 -6.95
N PHE A 576 29.04 -2.84 -6.72
CA PHE A 576 28.11 -3.77 -7.32
C PHE A 576 27.07 -4.21 -6.29
N THR A 577 25.82 -4.41 -6.74
CA THR A 577 24.73 -4.99 -5.93
C THR A 577 24.20 -6.22 -6.64
N TRP A 578 24.30 -7.37 -5.98
CA TRP A 578 23.75 -8.63 -6.47
C TRP A 578 22.24 -8.60 -6.50
N ILE A 579 21.62 -9.19 -7.51
CA ILE A 579 20.18 -9.42 -7.51
C ILE A 579 19.91 -10.75 -6.78
N ALA A 580 19.39 -10.65 -5.55
CA ALA A 580 18.94 -11.82 -4.81
C ALA A 580 17.83 -12.55 -5.59
N HIS A 581 17.77 -13.87 -5.41
CA HIS A 581 16.86 -14.75 -6.14
C HIS A 581 17.06 -14.82 -7.65
N GLU A 582 18.15 -14.28 -8.20
CA GLU A 582 18.59 -14.61 -9.56
C GLU A 582 18.78 -16.12 -9.71
N HIS A 583 18.42 -16.63 -10.88
CA HIS A 583 18.53 -18.03 -11.27
C HIS A 583 18.74 -18.18 -12.78
N CYS A 584 19.51 -19.20 -13.16
CA CYS A 584 19.81 -19.51 -14.56
C CYS A 584 19.23 -20.87 -14.97
N LEU A 585 18.51 -20.86 -16.08
CA LEU A 585 17.67 -21.94 -16.59
C LEU A 585 17.98 -22.19 -18.06
N VAL A 586 17.37 -23.22 -18.65
CA VAL A 586 17.36 -23.40 -20.11
C VAL A 586 15.93 -23.32 -20.61
N LEU A 587 15.60 -22.30 -21.40
CA LEU A 587 14.35 -22.22 -22.15
C LEU A 587 14.39 -23.26 -23.26
N VAL A 588 13.43 -24.19 -23.22
CA VAL A 588 13.36 -25.35 -24.13
C VAL A 588 12.08 -25.39 -24.93
N GLY A 589 11.11 -24.53 -24.66
CA GLY A 589 9.84 -24.62 -25.34
C GLY A 589 8.84 -23.56 -24.93
N TYR A 590 7.74 -23.51 -25.65
CA TYR A 590 6.60 -22.67 -25.33
C TYR A 590 5.32 -23.23 -25.94
N ASP A 591 4.19 -22.82 -25.39
CA ASP A 591 2.89 -22.90 -26.02
C ASP A 591 2.11 -21.59 -25.79
N ALA A 592 0.80 -21.62 -25.98
CA ALA A 592 -0.08 -20.46 -25.80
C ALA A 592 -0.10 -19.94 -24.35
N SER A 593 0.21 -20.77 -23.36
CA SER A 593 0.01 -20.46 -21.93
C SER A 593 1.31 -20.46 -21.14
N TYR A 594 2.30 -21.23 -21.57
CA TYR A 594 3.52 -21.49 -20.80
C TYR A 594 4.80 -21.34 -21.63
N TYR A 595 5.86 -20.94 -20.94
CA TYR A 595 7.22 -21.24 -21.34
C TYR A 595 7.70 -22.48 -20.59
N TYR A 596 8.43 -23.35 -21.27
CA TYR A 596 8.96 -24.59 -20.74
C TYR A 596 10.46 -24.47 -20.55
N PHE A 597 10.93 -24.87 -19.36
CA PHE A 597 12.34 -24.79 -18.97
C PHE A 597 12.87 -26.12 -18.50
N ASN A 598 14.10 -26.47 -18.87
CA ASN A 598 14.89 -27.37 -18.04
C ASN A 598 15.42 -26.54 -16.86
N ASP A 599 14.73 -26.65 -15.73
CA ASP A 599 15.09 -25.92 -14.51
C ASP A 599 15.97 -26.79 -13.60
N PRO A 600 17.24 -26.41 -13.40
CA PRO A 600 18.16 -27.21 -12.58
C PRO A 600 17.76 -27.35 -11.11
N LEU A 601 16.91 -26.45 -10.58
CA LEU A 601 16.34 -26.52 -9.24
C LEU A 601 14.98 -27.22 -9.21
N GLN A 602 14.27 -27.35 -10.34
CA GLN A 602 12.99 -28.06 -10.42
C GLN A 602 13.13 -29.39 -11.17
N SER A 603 12.64 -29.44 -12.42
CA SER A 603 12.61 -30.64 -13.26
C SER A 603 12.84 -30.30 -14.74
N LYS A 604 12.99 -31.34 -15.55
CA LYS A 604 12.99 -31.25 -17.01
C LYS A 604 11.66 -30.70 -17.52
N GLN A 605 11.70 -29.81 -18.52
CA GLN A 605 10.53 -29.22 -19.20
C GLN A 605 9.45 -28.70 -18.22
N TYR A 606 9.89 -28.08 -17.13
CA TYR A 606 9.03 -27.45 -16.14
C TYR A 606 8.31 -26.24 -16.77
N ALA A 607 6.99 -26.14 -16.59
CA ALA A 607 6.17 -25.10 -17.19
C ALA A 607 6.02 -23.90 -16.24
N TYR A 608 6.26 -22.70 -16.76
CA TYR A 608 6.02 -21.43 -16.07
C TYR A 608 5.08 -20.56 -16.90
N ALA A 609 4.16 -19.89 -16.23
CA ALA A 609 3.19 -19.01 -16.89
C ALA A 609 3.93 -17.88 -17.62
N ARG A 610 3.54 -17.59 -18.87
CA ARG A 610 4.24 -16.59 -19.72
C ARG A 610 4.44 -15.25 -19.00
N ALA A 611 3.39 -14.65 -18.42
CA ALA A 611 3.52 -13.35 -17.76
C ALA A 611 4.53 -13.36 -16.60
N SER A 612 4.57 -14.43 -15.79
CA SER A 612 5.54 -14.56 -14.70
C SER A 612 6.98 -14.63 -15.21
N VAL A 613 7.20 -15.33 -16.32
CA VAL A 613 8.53 -15.46 -16.94
C VAL A 613 8.97 -14.15 -17.56
N GLU A 614 8.09 -13.45 -18.28
CA GLU A 614 8.42 -12.18 -18.92
C GLU A 614 8.76 -11.10 -17.88
N ALA A 615 7.94 -10.95 -16.83
CA ALA A 615 8.21 -10.03 -15.73
C ALA A 615 9.54 -10.38 -15.05
N SER A 616 9.78 -11.68 -14.84
CA SER A 616 11.02 -12.17 -14.26
C SER A 616 12.24 -11.89 -15.13
N PHE A 617 12.16 -12.10 -16.45
CA PHE A 617 13.21 -11.82 -17.42
C PHE A 617 13.67 -10.36 -17.31
N GLN A 618 12.73 -9.43 -17.35
CA GLN A 618 13.02 -8.00 -17.28
C GLN A 618 13.65 -7.60 -15.93
N SER A 619 13.22 -8.21 -14.82
CA SER A 619 13.73 -7.90 -13.47
C SER A 619 15.19 -8.31 -13.23
N VAL A 620 15.76 -9.18 -14.07
CA VAL A 620 17.18 -9.59 -14.00
C VAL A 620 17.96 -9.15 -15.24
N TYR A 621 17.67 -7.96 -15.76
CA TYR A 621 18.36 -7.39 -16.93
C TYR A 621 18.12 -8.14 -18.24
N ALA A 622 17.02 -8.88 -18.41
CA ALA A 622 16.66 -9.54 -19.66
C ALA A 622 17.80 -10.37 -20.29
N GLN A 623 18.53 -11.14 -19.48
CA GLN A 623 19.76 -11.78 -19.93
C GLN A 623 19.51 -13.13 -20.61
N PHE A 624 20.21 -13.37 -21.71
CA PHE A 624 20.22 -14.68 -22.37
C PHE A 624 21.57 -14.98 -23.04
N VAL A 625 21.81 -16.26 -23.31
CA VAL A 625 22.86 -16.75 -24.22
C VAL A 625 22.28 -17.84 -25.12
N ALA A 626 22.51 -17.72 -26.43
CA ALA A 626 22.17 -18.71 -27.44
C ALA A 626 23.46 -19.18 -28.14
N ILE A 627 23.53 -20.48 -28.43
CA ILE A 627 24.62 -21.12 -29.18
C ILE A 627 24.00 -21.72 -30.43
N GLU A 628 24.43 -21.26 -31.61
CA GLU A 628 23.81 -21.63 -32.89
C GLU A 628 24.85 -22.38 -33.74
N PRO A 629 24.55 -23.57 -34.27
CA PRO A 629 25.42 -24.22 -35.25
C PRO A 629 25.52 -23.38 -36.53
N ILE A 630 26.73 -23.14 -37.02
CA ILE A 630 26.97 -22.47 -38.30
C ILE A 630 26.76 -23.52 -39.42
N PRO A 631 25.83 -23.31 -40.36
CA PRO A 631 25.65 -24.22 -41.48
C PRO A 631 26.95 -24.33 -42.29
N GLN A 632 27.49 -25.53 -42.43
CA GLN A 632 28.60 -25.79 -43.34
C GLN A 632 28.07 -25.73 -44.77
N GLU A 633 28.62 -24.86 -45.63
CA GLU A 633 28.33 -24.92 -47.06
C GLU A 633 28.68 -26.32 -47.58
N GLN A 634 27.69 -27.05 -48.09
CA GLN A 634 27.97 -28.27 -48.84
C GLN A 634 28.78 -27.84 -50.06
N SER A 635 30.07 -28.15 -50.07
CA SER A 635 30.90 -28.10 -51.26
C SER A 635 30.35 -29.14 -52.24
N ASN A 636 29.42 -28.70 -53.09
CA ASN A 636 29.10 -29.41 -54.31
C ASN A 636 30.39 -29.41 -55.15
N GLY A 637 31.13 -30.50 -55.05
CA GLY A 637 32.21 -30.81 -55.97
C GLY A 637 31.63 -30.93 -57.37
N GLU A 638 31.68 -29.83 -58.13
CA GLU A 638 31.69 -29.89 -59.58
C GLU A 638 32.93 -30.68 -59.99
N GLN A 639 32.73 -31.98 -60.23
CA GLN A 639 33.61 -32.74 -61.08
C GLN A 639 33.60 -32.06 -62.46
N THR A 640 34.68 -31.35 -62.75
CA THR A 640 35.02 -30.94 -64.11
C THR A 640 35.27 -32.20 -64.93
N ASN A 641 34.23 -32.64 -65.65
CA ASN A 641 34.38 -33.55 -66.77
C ASN A 641 35.05 -32.80 -67.93
N ASN A 642 36.39 -32.75 -67.90
CA ASN A 642 37.18 -32.51 -69.10
C ASN A 642 37.21 -33.80 -69.93
N ASN A 643 36.29 -33.92 -70.88
CA ASN A 643 36.45 -34.71 -72.09
C ASN A 643 35.84 -33.91 -73.25
N GLY A 644 36.72 -33.33 -74.06
CA GLY A 644 36.40 -32.53 -75.24
C GLY A 644 37.65 -31.87 -75.80
#